data_AF-A0A345E5H3-F1
#
_entry.id   AF-A0A345E5H3-F1
#
_cell.length_a   1.000
_cell.length_b   1.000
_cell.length_c   1.000
_cell.angle_alpha   90.00
_cell.angle_beta   90.00
_cell.angle_gamma   90.00
#
_symmetry.space_group_name_H-M   'P 1'
#
loop_
_entity.id
_entity.type
_entity.pdbx_description
1 polymer ?
#
loop_
_entity_poly.entity_id
_entity_poly.type
_entity_poly.pdbx_seq_one_letter_code
_entity_poly.pdbx_strand_id
1 'polypeptide(L)'
;MLLMDNKTETWDKLPLNLMDELAEKETYRRDVYRPIYSLHKWWARRPGSTFRCLGLAALTDDTITKDDILTERTTGTHYGLYLDSYHDEINPNDEHIDRDVTVLDPFAGGGTTLVESNRLGADVIGYELNPVAWWTEKKSMDDVNLDVLEREFNRILEEVRDELGEYYTTIDPETGQECEALYYFQSQRIPCLTCDEEVQLFPRYQLAKTKKTRPGALYCPNQDCDDRIIELRDRNKGLDEGDQVKFENGRVEILTDRHEGEPDAVISEDGNEVCPNCGYQFDPNDGNAGYGKYTCSNGHKHDIKETLQRNDSNPEFERFAIQYINPQGKKKFKEYDEDDHHREMEAKEKLENSENIIIPNQKIPDELSEHRSTEALLLYNYSQFSELFTDRHLLTFGRLFNEAWDVRDKTLENADAQNIAEFLITSISSSLEYNGKLVHWQNNYSIPGPVFKRHAFIPRVQPVESNPLTSLSNSAALKNFYSKLREAKKYCNQPFEKIKNNQTGEVEQFFVDSESISEERVLGIQCRTSEQMVEQDGSVDYIITDPPYYDNVQYSMLSDYFYVWLSECLEEEYKEFEPDLVPKAREIVANKNANKGEEFFIQSLANVFSECHRVLKADGEMVFTYHHNENEAWSVILEALIKSGFTITGAYPVQSEMPNSAHISELDNAEYDILVYANKEQTDEETTLTELRQNLFFELQDMAEEERERHEDLSKADLGVILRGKCMYYYSRYYPNVYSEGEQAGIDEALETVDSIIEQVLEGSVNLPASIDAISEAYAAFVQRGPEGYDDLNKQLLAKNLNVSDLEDEKLVKGPRKLKEPVPADERVHHIEGKLNGNITSDRLLDIDKVQYLYHLYVTDQNTAEYLSEWKSSDLEELAEFMADATDDDRYESVMEMSLSQF
;
A
#
# COMPACT_ATOMS: atom_id res chain seq x y z
N MET A 1 -17.86 -38.59 8.32
CA MET A 1 -16.48 -39.14 8.39
C MET A 1 -15.98 -39.41 6.97
N LEU A 2 -15.74 -38.33 6.23
CA LEU A 2 -15.00 -38.33 4.96
C LEU A 2 -13.52 -38.29 5.34
N LEU A 3 -12.76 -39.29 4.88
CA LEU A 3 -11.32 -39.28 4.99
C LEU A 3 -10.80 -38.17 4.05
N MET A 4 -10.43 -37.03 4.61
CA MET A 4 -9.58 -36.07 3.90
C MET A 4 -8.25 -36.76 3.62
N ASP A 5 -7.91 -36.90 2.34
CA ASP A 5 -6.56 -37.22 1.92
C ASP A 5 -5.64 -36.12 2.47
N ASN A 6 -4.61 -36.49 3.24
CA ASN A 6 -3.55 -35.60 3.71
C ASN A 6 -2.68 -35.11 2.53
N LYS A 7 -3.25 -34.35 1.61
CA LYS A 7 -2.49 -33.51 0.68
C LYS A 7 -2.33 -32.15 1.34
N THR A 8 -1.09 -31.69 1.49
CA THR A 8 -0.80 -30.30 1.82
C THR A 8 -1.42 -29.43 0.73
N GLU A 9 -2.34 -28.52 1.06
CA GLU A 9 -2.86 -27.60 0.05
C GLU A 9 -1.72 -26.68 -0.42
N THR A 10 -1.71 -26.29 -1.70
CA THR A 10 -0.66 -25.47 -2.33
C THR A 10 -0.24 -24.29 -1.45
N TRP A 11 -1.21 -23.66 -0.80
CA TRP A 11 -1.04 -22.42 -0.06
C TRP A 11 -0.66 -22.61 1.42
N ASP A 12 -0.79 -23.83 1.97
CA ASP A 12 -0.28 -24.18 3.31
C ASP A 12 1.25 -24.11 3.38
N LYS A 13 1.91 -24.05 2.22
CA LYS A 13 3.36 -23.90 2.08
C LYS A 13 3.85 -22.49 2.40
N LEU A 14 2.98 -21.49 2.61
CA LEU A 14 3.42 -20.10 2.76
C LEU A 14 4.00 -19.81 4.16
N PRO A 15 5.23 -19.26 4.25
CA PRO A 15 5.83 -18.82 5.52
C PRO A 15 5.36 -17.40 5.88
N LEU A 16 4.07 -17.23 6.19
CA LEU A 16 3.39 -15.92 6.33
C LEU A 16 4.18 -14.89 7.17
N ASN A 17 4.62 -15.25 8.38
CA ASN A 17 5.36 -14.33 9.27
C ASN A 17 6.68 -13.81 8.65
N LEU A 18 7.42 -14.67 7.96
CA LEU A 18 8.69 -14.29 7.33
C LEU A 18 8.45 -13.51 6.04
N MET A 19 7.38 -13.84 5.31
CA MET A 19 6.96 -13.10 4.13
C MET A 19 6.64 -11.63 4.47
N ASP A 20 5.93 -11.40 5.58
CA ASP A 20 5.60 -10.06 6.07
C ASP A 20 6.85 -9.26 6.47
N GLU A 21 7.80 -9.89 7.17
CA GLU A 21 9.08 -9.24 7.52
C GLU A 21 9.84 -8.79 6.26
N LEU A 22 9.88 -9.65 5.23
CA LEU A 22 10.55 -9.34 3.97
C LEU A 22 9.84 -8.20 3.22
N ALA A 23 8.51 -8.25 3.13
CA ALA A 23 7.69 -7.25 2.46
C ALA A 23 7.87 -5.86 3.08
N GLU A 24 7.89 -5.77 4.42
CA GLU A 24 8.10 -4.52 5.15
C GLU A 24 9.47 -3.88 4.79
N LYS A 25 10.52 -4.70 4.76
CA LYS A 25 11.90 -4.24 4.46
C LYS A 25 12.06 -3.84 3.00
N GLU A 26 11.50 -4.62 2.08
CA GLU A 26 11.53 -4.32 0.65
C GLU A 26 10.84 -2.98 0.37
N THR A 27 9.64 -2.77 0.93
CA THR A 27 8.84 -1.56 0.72
C THR A 27 9.57 -0.28 1.13
N TYR A 28 10.44 -0.36 2.15
CA TYR A 28 11.27 0.79 2.58
C TYR A 28 12.23 1.28 1.48
N ARG A 29 12.88 0.33 0.79
CA ARG A 29 14.00 0.59 -0.14
C ARG A 29 13.96 -0.38 -1.31
N ARG A 30 12.85 -0.33 -2.07
CA ARG A 30 12.62 -1.22 -3.20
C ARG A 30 13.76 -1.22 -4.23
N ASP A 31 14.37 -0.05 -4.47
CA ASP A 31 15.54 0.10 -5.35
C ASP A 31 16.76 -0.74 -4.92
N VAL A 32 16.86 -1.08 -3.64
CA VAL A 32 17.98 -1.87 -3.07
C VAL A 32 17.67 -3.35 -3.03
N TYR A 33 16.42 -3.73 -2.73
CA TYR A 33 15.98 -5.12 -2.56
C TYR A 33 15.53 -5.76 -3.88
N ARG A 34 14.92 -4.97 -4.76
CA ARG A 34 14.41 -5.37 -6.07
C ARG A 34 14.71 -4.27 -7.12
N PRO A 35 15.97 -4.17 -7.60
CA PRO A 35 16.37 -3.12 -8.54
C PRO A 35 15.48 -3.01 -9.77
N ILE A 36 14.94 -4.14 -10.26
CA ILE A 36 14.06 -4.20 -11.42
C ILE A 36 12.81 -3.31 -11.29
N TYR A 37 12.23 -3.21 -10.09
CA TYR A 37 11.07 -2.36 -9.83
C TYR A 37 11.41 -0.86 -9.71
N SER A 38 12.64 -0.45 -10.03
CA SER A 38 13.08 0.95 -10.05
C SER A 38 13.32 1.52 -11.44
N LEU A 39 13.06 0.74 -12.50
CA LEU A 39 13.22 1.12 -13.91
C LEU A 39 12.44 2.38 -14.29
N HIS A 40 11.17 2.44 -13.89
CA HIS A 40 10.28 3.56 -14.09
C HIS A 40 9.25 3.62 -12.95
N LYS A 41 8.67 4.79 -12.73
CA LYS A 41 7.67 5.01 -11.68
C LYS A 41 6.38 4.27 -12.04
N TRP A 42 5.92 3.44 -11.11
CA TRP A 42 4.54 2.95 -11.02
C TRP A 42 4.14 2.94 -9.55
N TRP A 43 2.87 3.24 -9.24
CA TRP A 43 2.41 3.48 -7.87
C TRP A 43 1.87 2.21 -7.20
N ALA A 44 1.09 1.40 -7.90
CA ALA A 44 0.52 0.15 -7.42
C ALA A 44 1.47 -1.04 -7.65
N ARG A 45 2.68 -0.97 -7.09
CA ARG A 45 3.61 -2.10 -7.12
C ARG A 45 3.64 -2.78 -5.77
N ARG A 46 3.21 -4.05 -5.74
CA ARG A 46 3.30 -4.92 -4.57
C ARG A 46 4.74 -5.39 -4.31
N PRO A 47 5.09 -5.77 -3.07
CA PRO A 47 6.41 -6.32 -2.75
C PRO A 47 6.70 -7.60 -3.53
N GLY A 48 7.88 -7.67 -4.16
CA GLY A 48 8.34 -8.85 -4.88
C GLY A 48 8.57 -10.05 -3.97
N SER A 49 8.97 -9.84 -2.71
CA SER A 49 9.08 -10.91 -1.72
C SER A 49 7.78 -11.70 -1.54
N THR A 50 6.63 -11.02 -1.49
CA THR A 50 5.31 -11.64 -1.37
C THR A 50 5.00 -12.51 -2.59
N PHE A 51 5.11 -11.95 -3.80
CA PHE A 51 4.81 -12.67 -5.04
C PHE A 51 5.82 -13.78 -5.35
N ARG A 52 7.07 -13.65 -4.88
CA ARG A 52 8.05 -14.72 -4.92
C ARG A 52 7.64 -15.91 -4.04
N CYS A 53 7.17 -15.66 -2.82
CA CYS A 53 6.65 -16.72 -1.95
C CYS A 53 5.40 -17.39 -2.55
N LEU A 54 4.49 -16.61 -3.14
CA LEU A 54 3.33 -17.15 -3.87
C LEU A 54 3.75 -18.04 -5.04
N GLY A 55 4.72 -17.57 -5.84
CA GLY A 55 5.28 -18.35 -6.94
C GLY A 55 5.94 -19.64 -6.46
N LEU A 56 6.72 -19.60 -5.38
CA LEU A 56 7.34 -20.81 -4.81
C LEU A 56 6.30 -21.79 -4.28
N ALA A 57 5.25 -21.32 -3.61
CA ALA A 57 4.16 -22.18 -3.14
C ALA A 57 3.41 -22.84 -4.31
N ALA A 58 3.09 -22.07 -5.36
CA ALA A 58 2.38 -22.52 -6.54
C ALA A 58 3.20 -23.51 -7.40
N LEU A 59 4.48 -23.21 -7.64
CA LEU A 59 5.31 -23.97 -8.56
C LEU A 59 5.97 -25.19 -7.91
N THR A 60 5.88 -25.36 -6.59
CA THR A 60 6.51 -26.51 -5.92
C THR A 60 5.56 -27.69 -5.73
N ASP A 61 6.09 -28.91 -5.76
CA ASP A 61 5.31 -30.12 -5.51
C ASP A 61 4.78 -30.24 -4.05
N ASP A 62 3.86 -31.17 -3.81
CA ASP A 62 3.19 -31.37 -2.51
C ASP A 62 4.12 -31.87 -1.38
N THR A 63 5.37 -32.21 -1.69
CA THR A 63 6.36 -32.66 -0.68
C THR A 63 7.06 -31.49 0.02
N ILE A 64 7.01 -30.30 -0.58
CA ILE A 64 7.58 -29.07 -0.02
C ILE A 64 6.67 -28.51 1.07
N THR A 65 7.28 -28.13 2.20
CA THR A 65 6.61 -27.49 3.33
C THR A 65 7.00 -26.02 3.46
N LYS A 66 6.31 -25.26 4.33
CA LYS A 66 6.66 -23.86 4.61
C LYS A 66 8.08 -23.66 5.10
N ASP A 67 8.60 -24.62 5.86
CA ASP A 67 9.95 -24.57 6.40
C ASP A 67 11.01 -24.79 5.29
N ASP A 68 10.64 -25.50 4.22
CA ASP A 68 11.49 -25.67 3.04
C ASP A 68 11.52 -24.42 2.15
N ILE A 69 10.42 -23.64 2.10
CA ILE A 69 10.40 -22.35 1.40
C ILE A 69 11.35 -21.37 2.09
N LEU A 70 11.16 -21.12 3.39
CA LEU A 70 11.99 -20.20 4.16
C LEU A 70 11.89 -20.49 5.66
N THR A 71 13.05 -20.67 6.31
CA THR A 71 13.17 -20.88 7.75
C THR A 71 14.27 -20.01 8.35
N GLU A 72 14.02 -19.45 9.54
CA GLU A 72 15.04 -18.79 10.37
C GLU A 72 15.80 -19.82 11.24
N ARG A 73 17.12 -19.71 11.28
CA ARG A 73 18.00 -20.49 12.14
C ARG A 73 18.18 -19.83 13.50
N THR A 74 18.56 -20.62 14.49
CA THR A 74 18.94 -20.14 15.83
C THR A 74 20.14 -19.19 15.86
N THR A 75 20.84 -19.00 14.73
CA THR A 75 21.91 -18.02 14.53
C THR A 75 21.42 -16.68 13.96
N GLY A 76 20.11 -16.51 13.75
CA GLY A 76 19.49 -15.36 13.09
C GLY A 76 19.69 -15.32 11.57
N THR A 77 20.25 -16.38 10.98
CA THR A 77 20.42 -16.53 9.53
C THR A 77 19.26 -17.34 8.95
N HIS A 78 19.03 -17.24 7.64
CA HIS A 78 17.91 -17.88 6.98
C HIS A 78 18.37 -18.97 6.00
N TYR A 79 17.49 -19.94 5.71
CA TYR A 79 17.69 -20.96 4.68
C TYR A 79 16.32 -21.40 4.11
N GLY A 80 16.33 -22.19 3.04
CA GLY A 80 15.17 -22.57 2.23
C GLY A 80 15.35 -22.27 0.74
N LEU A 81 14.34 -22.63 -0.05
CA LEU A 81 14.23 -22.40 -1.50
C LEU A 81 14.25 -20.91 -1.87
N TYR A 82 13.68 -20.05 -1.01
CA TYR A 82 13.67 -18.60 -1.23
C TYR A 82 15.08 -18.03 -1.44
N LEU A 83 16.07 -18.59 -0.74
CA LEU A 83 17.48 -18.20 -0.81
C LEU A 83 18.36 -19.13 -1.67
N ASP A 84 17.78 -20.17 -2.29
CA ASP A 84 18.54 -21.19 -3.03
C ASP A 84 19.65 -21.85 -2.20
N SER A 85 19.37 -22.04 -0.91
CA SER A 85 20.37 -22.48 0.08
C SER A 85 20.49 -24.01 0.21
N TYR A 86 19.77 -24.77 -0.61
CA TYR A 86 19.73 -26.23 -0.56
C TYR A 86 20.85 -26.94 -1.36
N HIS A 87 21.75 -26.23 -2.05
CA HIS A 87 22.65 -26.90 -3.00
C HIS A 87 24.16 -26.57 -2.86
N ASP A 88 24.98 -27.63 -2.67
CA ASP A 88 26.45 -27.58 -2.78
C ASP A 88 26.93 -27.64 -4.25
N GLU A 89 26.08 -28.02 -5.22
CA GLU A 89 26.37 -28.02 -6.65
C GLU A 89 25.09 -27.66 -7.42
N ILE A 90 25.14 -26.54 -8.15
CA ILE A 90 24.09 -25.92 -8.99
C ILE A 90 23.23 -26.98 -9.68
N ASN A 91 21.95 -27.11 -9.31
CA ASN A 91 20.99 -27.91 -10.07
C ASN A 91 19.90 -27.00 -10.68
N PRO A 92 20.02 -26.59 -11.96
CA PRO A 92 18.96 -25.89 -12.69
C PRO A 92 17.72 -26.78 -12.97
N ASN A 93 17.73 -28.03 -12.46
CA ASN A 93 16.59 -28.95 -12.43
C ASN A 93 16.26 -29.31 -10.96
N ASP A 94 16.11 -28.33 -10.06
CA ASP A 94 15.43 -28.62 -8.80
C ASP A 94 14.10 -29.30 -9.14
N GLU A 95 14.02 -30.59 -8.84
CA GLU A 95 12.93 -31.47 -9.26
C GLU A 95 11.62 -31.11 -8.59
N HIS A 96 11.69 -30.29 -7.53
CA HIS A 96 10.55 -29.83 -6.79
C HIS A 96 9.89 -28.60 -7.40
N ILE A 97 10.58 -27.80 -8.23
CA ILE A 97 9.99 -26.64 -8.92
C ILE A 97 9.58 -27.02 -10.34
N ASP A 98 8.28 -27.03 -10.60
CA ASP A 98 7.73 -27.17 -11.95
C ASP A 98 7.93 -25.87 -12.75
N ARG A 99 8.63 -26.00 -13.88
CA ARG A 99 9.00 -24.90 -14.79
C ARG A 99 8.32 -25.02 -16.15
N ASP A 100 7.46 -26.02 -16.32
CA ASP A 100 6.59 -26.19 -17.50
C ASP A 100 5.16 -25.71 -17.16
N VAL A 101 5.08 -24.55 -16.50
CA VAL A 101 3.82 -23.93 -16.08
C VAL A 101 3.66 -22.56 -16.73
N THR A 102 2.41 -22.20 -17.00
CA THR A 102 2.02 -20.86 -17.46
C THR A 102 1.31 -20.10 -16.35
N VAL A 103 1.83 -18.91 -16.01
CA VAL A 103 1.24 -17.99 -15.02
C VAL A 103 0.66 -16.76 -15.71
N LEU A 104 -0.57 -16.40 -15.37
CA LEU A 104 -1.27 -15.24 -15.89
C LEU A 104 -1.49 -14.18 -14.80
N ASP A 105 -1.23 -12.92 -15.14
CA ASP A 105 -1.69 -11.77 -14.37
C ASP A 105 -2.63 -10.89 -15.22
N PRO A 106 -3.95 -10.88 -14.96
CA PRO A 106 -4.91 -10.03 -15.67
C PRO A 106 -4.85 -8.54 -15.29
N PHE A 107 -4.08 -8.18 -14.26
CA PHE A 107 -3.91 -6.83 -13.71
C PHE A 107 -2.43 -6.54 -13.44
N ALA A 108 -1.61 -6.80 -14.45
CA ALA A 108 -0.17 -6.93 -14.28
C ALA A 108 0.52 -5.66 -13.74
N GLY A 109 -0.05 -4.47 -14.00
CA GLY A 109 0.38 -3.23 -13.39
C GLY A 109 1.87 -2.97 -13.61
N GLY A 110 2.63 -2.96 -12.51
CA GLY A 110 4.07 -2.76 -12.55
C GLY A 110 4.90 -4.01 -12.86
N GLY A 111 4.26 -5.16 -13.08
CA GLY A 111 4.85 -6.43 -13.48
C GLY A 111 5.41 -7.32 -12.37
N THR A 112 4.99 -7.12 -11.10
CA THR A 112 5.55 -7.87 -9.96
C THR A 112 5.33 -9.38 -10.13
N THR A 113 4.11 -9.82 -10.44
CA THR A 113 3.81 -11.23 -10.68
C THR A 113 4.66 -11.80 -11.80
N LEU A 114 4.65 -11.17 -12.97
CA LEU A 114 5.34 -11.70 -14.14
C LEU A 114 6.83 -11.83 -13.88
N VAL A 115 7.44 -10.83 -13.24
CA VAL A 115 8.87 -10.85 -12.89
C VAL A 115 9.20 -12.01 -11.96
N GLU A 116 8.47 -12.16 -10.84
CA GLU A 116 8.81 -13.19 -9.85
C GLU A 116 8.49 -14.61 -10.36
N SER A 117 7.40 -14.80 -11.11
CA SER A 117 7.06 -16.10 -11.71
C SER A 117 8.01 -16.49 -12.85
N ASN A 118 8.37 -15.55 -13.73
CA ASN A 118 9.34 -15.80 -14.81
C ASN A 118 10.72 -16.15 -14.25
N ARG A 119 11.13 -15.46 -13.19
CA ARG A 119 12.38 -15.72 -12.47
C ARG A 119 12.46 -17.15 -11.93
N LEU A 120 11.33 -17.72 -11.49
CA LEU A 120 11.23 -19.12 -11.06
C LEU A 120 11.19 -20.13 -12.21
N GLY A 121 11.06 -19.65 -13.44
CA GLY A 121 11.06 -20.46 -14.65
C GLY A 121 9.67 -20.71 -15.25
N ALA A 122 8.62 -20.01 -14.81
CA ALA A 122 7.33 -20.07 -15.47
C ALA A 122 7.31 -19.29 -16.79
N ASP A 123 6.46 -19.71 -17.71
CA ASP A 123 6.04 -18.90 -18.84
C ASP A 123 4.96 -17.91 -18.36
N VAL A 124 5.05 -16.64 -18.74
CA VAL A 124 4.22 -15.57 -18.16
C VAL A 124 3.40 -14.82 -19.21
N ILE A 125 2.17 -14.48 -18.83
CA ILE A 125 1.22 -13.68 -19.61
C ILE A 125 0.72 -12.53 -18.72
N GLY A 126 0.76 -11.31 -19.23
CA GLY A 126 0.27 -10.13 -18.52
C GLY A 126 -0.75 -9.32 -19.33
N TYR A 127 -1.72 -8.75 -18.63
CA TYR A 127 -2.61 -7.72 -19.16
C TYR A 127 -2.53 -6.47 -18.31
N GLU A 128 -2.37 -5.33 -18.97
CA GLU A 128 -2.39 -4.02 -18.33
C GLU A 128 -3.05 -3.01 -19.27
N LEU A 129 -3.97 -2.19 -18.76
CA LEU A 129 -4.68 -1.24 -19.60
C LEU A 129 -3.86 0.04 -19.83
N ASN A 130 -3.07 0.45 -18.85
CA ASN A 130 -2.31 1.69 -18.85
C ASN A 130 -1.01 1.55 -19.67
N PRO A 131 -0.83 2.34 -20.74
CA PRO A 131 0.36 2.25 -21.59
C PRO A 131 1.69 2.50 -20.86
N VAL A 132 1.71 3.34 -19.82
CA VAL A 132 2.94 3.62 -19.06
C VAL A 132 3.31 2.44 -18.17
N ALA A 133 2.33 1.79 -17.54
CA ALA A 133 2.53 0.59 -16.75
C ALA A 133 2.98 -0.58 -17.64
N TRP A 134 2.24 -0.83 -18.71
CA TRP A 134 2.57 -1.81 -19.74
C TRP A 134 3.98 -1.59 -20.30
N TRP A 135 4.34 -0.36 -20.64
CA TRP A 135 5.68 -0.02 -21.13
C TRP A 135 6.76 -0.35 -20.09
N THR A 136 6.50 0.02 -18.84
CA THR A 136 7.42 -0.26 -17.75
C THR A 136 7.64 -1.77 -17.57
N GLU A 137 6.56 -2.54 -17.62
CA GLU A 137 6.59 -3.99 -17.53
C GLU A 137 7.32 -4.63 -18.71
N LYS A 138 6.95 -4.26 -19.94
CA LYS A 138 7.63 -4.69 -21.18
C LYS A 138 9.13 -4.46 -21.08
N LYS A 139 9.57 -3.25 -20.75
CA LYS A 139 11.01 -2.92 -20.62
C LYS A 139 11.69 -3.61 -19.42
N SER A 140 10.94 -4.04 -18.41
CA SER A 140 11.48 -4.84 -17.31
C SER A 140 11.87 -6.23 -17.81
N MET A 141 11.04 -6.81 -18.69
CA MET A 141 11.22 -8.15 -19.22
C MET A 141 12.14 -8.21 -20.45
N ASP A 142 12.07 -7.25 -21.36
CA ASP A 142 12.87 -7.22 -22.61
C ASP A 142 14.38 -7.31 -22.34
N ASP A 143 15.09 -8.14 -23.09
CA ASP A 143 16.54 -8.23 -23.03
C ASP A 143 17.21 -7.02 -23.69
N VAL A 144 18.41 -6.67 -23.24
CA VAL A 144 19.17 -5.55 -23.81
C VAL A 144 20.67 -5.75 -23.71
N ASN A 145 21.38 -5.36 -24.77
CA ASN A 145 22.84 -5.30 -24.76
C ASN A 145 23.30 -4.09 -23.92
N LEU A 146 23.71 -4.34 -22.67
CA LEU A 146 24.11 -3.29 -21.73
C LEU A 146 25.33 -2.50 -22.20
N ASP A 147 26.28 -3.12 -22.91
CA ASP A 147 27.48 -2.43 -23.38
C ASP A 147 27.15 -1.41 -24.47
N VAL A 148 26.28 -1.80 -25.42
CA VAL A 148 25.81 -0.90 -26.47
C VAL A 148 24.94 0.21 -25.88
N LEU A 149 24.04 -0.14 -24.96
CA LEU A 149 23.19 0.82 -24.28
C LEU A 149 24.02 1.84 -23.48
N GLU A 150 25.03 1.40 -22.74
CA GLU A 150 25.94 2.28 -21.98
C GLU A 150 26.72 3.22 -22.90
N ARG A 151 27.17 2.73 -24.05
CA ARG A 151 27.86 3.55 -25.05
C ARG A 151 26.95 4.63 -25.62
N GLU A 152 25.75 4.28 -26.07
CA GLU A 152 24.82 5.25 -26.66
C GLU A 152 24.30 6.24 -25.61
N PHE A 153 24.03 5.79 -24.38
CA PHE A 153 23.66 6.66 -23.27
C PHE A 153 24.74 7.72 -22.99
N ASN A 154 25.99 7.30 -22.83
CA ASN A 154 27.09 8.22 -22.56
C ASN A 154 27.32 9.19 -23.72
N ARG A 155 27.23 8.70 -24.97
CA ARG A 155 27.33 9.55 -26.17
C ARG A 155 26.27 10.65 -26.16
N ILE A 156 24.99 10.30 -25.98
CA ILE A 156 23.89 11.27 -25.97
C ILE A 156 24.05 12.26 -24.81
N LEU A 157 24.35 11.77 -23.61
CA LEU A 157 24.53 12.63 -22.45
C LEU A 157 25.70 13.63 -22.65
N GLU A 158 26.79 13.21 -23.28
CA GLU A 158 27.91 14.08 -23.62
C GLU A 158 27.54 15.09 -24.71
N GLU A 159 26.93 14.66 -25.80
CA GLU A 159 26.48 15.55 -26.90
C GLU A 159 25.51 16.63 -26.40
N VAL A 160 24.52 16.25 -25.60
CA VAL A 160 23.55 17.20 -25.05
C VAL A 160 24.20 18.10 -23.98
N ARG A 161 25.16 17.60 -23.20
CA ARG A 161 25.93 18.44 -22.26
C ARG A 161 26.81 19.45 -22.99
N ASP A 162 27.46 19.06 -24.08
CA ASP A 162 28.26 19.96 -24.91
C ASP A 162 27.38 21.06 -25.55
N GLU A 163 26.14 20.72 -25.88
CA GLU A 163 25.20 21.65 -26.52
C GLU A 163 24.48 22.59 -25.53
N LEU A 164 24.09 22.10 -24.35
CA LEU A 164 23.16 22.79 -23.43
C LEU A 164 23.76 23.01 -22.03
N GLY A 165 24.94 22.46 -21.73
CA GLY A 165 25.53 22.49 -20.40
C GLY A 165 25.85 23.91 -19.90
N GLU A 166 26.14 24.85 -20.80
CA GLU A 166 26.40 26.26 -20.46
C GLU A 166 25.18 26.94 -19.79
N TYR A 167 23.96 26.50 -20.11
CA TYR A 167 22.74 27.02 -19.47
C TYR A 167 22.55 26.52 -18.04
N TYR A 168 23.38 25.57 -17.61
CA TYR A 168 23.42 25.00 -16.27
C TYR A 168 24.71 25.37 -15.51
N THR A 169 25.34 26.49 -15.86
CA THR A 169 26.46 27.06 -15.13
C THR A 169 26.08 28.36 -14.42
N THR A 170 26.95 28.80 -13.52
CA THR A 170 26.88 30.06 -12.80
C THR A 170 28.29 30.53 -12.44
N ILE A 171 28.46 31.80 -12.07
CA ILE A 171 29.73 32.34 -11.59
C ILE A 171 29.81 32.28 -10.07
N ASP A 172 30.89 31.67 -9.55
CA ASP A 172 31.19 31.68 -8.13
C ASP A 172 31.56 33.11 -7.67
N PRO A 173 30.79 33.74 -6.76
CA PRO A 173 31.04 35.11 -6.32
C PRO A 173 32.38 35.27 -5.58
N GLU A 174 32.94 34.20 -4.99
CA GLU A 174 34.21 34.27 -4.27
C GLU A 174 35.42 34.27 -5.22
N THR A 175 35.36 33.51 -6.32
CA THR A 175 36.51 33.29 -7.22
C THR A 175 36.36 33.89 -8.61
N GLY A 176 35.14 34.24 -9.02
CA GLY A 176 34.81 34.67 -10.38
C GLY A 176 34.93 33.56 -11.44
N GLN A 177 35.04 32.30 -11.01
CA GLN A 177 35.10 31.15 -11.93
C GLN A 177 33.71 30.65 -12.27
N GLU A 178 33.56 30.18 -13.51
CA GLU A 178 32.36 29.48 -13.93
C GLU A 178 32.30 28.08 -13.29
N CYS A 179 31.14 27.76 -12.74
CA CYS A 179 30.87 26.59 -11.94
C CYS A 179 29.56 25.94 -12.36
N GLU A 180 29.50 24.63 -12.18
CA GLU A 180 28.29 23.86 -12.48
C GLU A 180 27.21 24.12 -11.42
N ALA A 181 26.03 24.55 -11.88
CA ALA A 181 24.85 24.68 -11.06
C ALA A 181 24.15 23.32 -10.91
N LEU A 182 23.71 23.02 -9.70
CA LEU A 182 22.96 21.80 -9.40
C LEU A 182 21.46 22.06 -9.36
N TYR A 183 21.06 23.15 -8.71
CA TYR A 183 19.65 23.47 -8.46
C TYR A 183 19.40 24.98 -8.51
N TYR A 184 18.32 25.39 -9.16
CA TYR A 184 17.84 26.76 -9.20
C TYR A 184 16.52 26.85 -8.42
N PHE A 185 16.50 27.71 -7.41
CA PHE A 185 15.35 27.91 -6.54
C PHE A 185 14.43 28.96 -7.14
N GLN A 186 13.15 28.59 -7.31
CA GLN A 186 12.12 29.44 -7.87
C GLN A 186 11.07 29.76 -6.82
N SER A 187 10.43 30.92 -6.92
CA SER A 187 9.30 31.32 -6.09
C SER A 187 8.25 32.00 -6.95
N GLN A 188 6.98 31.66 -6.71
CA GLN A 188 5.84 32.18 -7.45
C GLN A 188 5.65 33.67 -7.14
N ARG A 189 5.30 34.46 -8.16
CA ARG A 189 4.82 35.83 -8.00
C ARG A 189 3.33 35.94 -8.24
N ILE A 190 2.67 36.79 -7.45
CA ILE A 190 1.24 37.03 -7.59
C ILE A 190 0.84 38.44 -7.10
N PRO A 191 -0.07 39.15 -7.81
CA PRO A 191 -0.58 40.43 -7.34
C PRO A 191 -1.57 40.25 -6.19
N CYS A 192 -1.43 41.08 -5.15
CA CYS A 192 -2.38 41.14 -4.05
C CYS A 192 -3.75 41.65 -4.51
N LEU A 193 -4.83 40.86 -4.33
CA LEU A 193 -6.20 41.23 -4.72
C LEU A 193 -6.76 42.51 -4.08
N THR A 194 -6.11 43.05 -3.03
CA THR A 194 -6.58 44.24 -2.31
C THR A 194 -5.77 45.49 -2.62
N CYS A 195 -4.45 45.35 -2.81
CA CYS A 195 -3.53 46.49 -2.91
C CYS A 195 -2.60 46.46 -4.12
N ASP A 196 -2.75 45.46 -4.99
CA ASP A 196 -1.99 45.26 -6.23
C ASP A 196 -0.46 45.17 -6.03
N GLU A 197 -0.03 44.96 -4.79
CA GLU A 197 1.37 44.64 -4.46
C GLU A 197 1.75 43.30 -5.09
N GLU A 198 2.84 43.28 -5.86
CA GLU A 198 3.44 42.04 -6.36
C GLU A 198 4.11 41.29 -5.21
N VAL A 199 3.56 40.14 -4.84
CA VAL A 199 4.04 39.32 -3.73
C VAL A 199 4.80 38.10 -4.26
N GLN A 200 6.07 37.98 -3.87
CA GLN A 200 6.85 36.76 -4.06
C GLN A 200 6.56 35.78 -2.92
N LEU A 201 6.19 34.54 -3.24
CA LEU A 201 5.64 33.57 -2.31
C LEU A 201 6.69 32.62 -1.73
N PHE A 202 6.95 32.73 -0.44
CA PHE A 202 7.88 31.88 0.30
C PHE A 202 7.11 31.05 1.33
N PRO A 203 7.18 29.72 1.28
CA PRO A 203 6.66 28.86 2.35
C PRO A 203 7.58 28.82 3.57
N ARG A 204 8.84 29.20 3.37
CA ARG A 204 9.91 29.32 4.37
C ARG A 204 11.12 29.98 3.71
N TYR A 205 12.05 30.43 4.54
CA TYR A 205 13.30 31.05 4.10
C TYR A 205 14.53 30.15 4.29
N GLN A 206 14.36 28.94 4.85
CA GLN A 206 15.44 27.97 5.04
C GLN A 206 15.75 27.14 3.77
N LEU A 207 16.92 27.38 3.16
CA LEU A 207 17.45 26.64 2.01
C LEU A 207 18.13 25.33 2.42
N ALA A 208 18.85 25.29 3.54
CA ALA A 208 19.48 24.06 4.04
C ALA A 208 19.52 24.05 5.56
N LYS A 209 19.20 22.90 6.15
CA LYS A 209 19.35 22.71 7.60
C LYS A 209 20.81 22.42 7.96
N THR A 210 21.27 23.02 9.06
CA THR A 210 22.59 22.75 9.64
C THR A 210 22.74 21.27 9.99
N LYS A 211 23.91 20.69 9.68
CA LYS A 211 24.29 19.34 10.10
C LYS A 211 25.71 19.35 10.64
N LYS A 212 26.10 18.30 11.39
CA LYS A 212 27.48 18.12 11.86
C LYS A 212 28.53 18.22 10.75
N THR A 213 28.18 17.86 9.52
CA THR A 213 29.10 17.77 8.39
C THR A 213 28.99 18.91 7.38
N ARG A 214 27.98 19.78 7.50
CA ARG A 214 27.76 20.89 6.56
C ARG A 214 27.00 22.07 7.20
N PRO A 215 27.34 23.31 6.84
CA PRO A 215 26.60 24.48 7.30
C PRO A 215 25.16 24.48 6.77
N GLY A 216 24.25 25.10 7.51
CA GLY A 216 22.92 25.47 7.04
C GLY A 216 22.98 26.70 6.12
N ALA A 217 21.88 26.96 5.40
CA ALA A 217 21.75 28.12 4.54
C ALA A 217 20.34 28.70 4.62
N LEU A 218 20.23 30.02 4.71
CA LEU A 218 18.97 30.76 4.72
C LEU A 218 18.96 31.79 3.58
N TYR A 219 17.76 32.25 3.24
CA TYR A 219 17.50 33.38 2.36
C TYR A 219 16.91 34.55 3.15
N CYS A 220 17.44 35.76 3.03
CA CYS A 220 16.92 36.93 3.74
C CYS A 220 15.66 37.46 3.03
N PRO A 221 14.54 37.66 3.75
CA PRO A 221 13.31 38.20 3.15
C PRO A 221 13.36 39.70 2.86
N ASN A 222 14.34 40.43 3.39
CA ASN A 222 14.47 41.87 3.19
C ASN A 222 14.92 42.17 1.75
N GLN A 223 14.06 42.84 0.98
CA GLN A 223 14.33 43.19 -0.42
C GLN A 223 15.44 44.24 -0.58
N ASP A 224 15.71 45.03 0.46
CA ASP A 224 16.78 46.05 0.48
C ASP A 224 18.16 45.46 0.88
N CYS A 225 18.28 44.14 1.01
CA CYS A 225 19.52 43.48 1.42
C CYS A 225 20.42 43.17 0.22
N ASP A 226 21.66 43.65 0.24
CA ASP A 226 22.63 43.51 -0.87
C ASP A 226 23.12 42.07 -1.13
N ASP A 227 23.08 41.20 -0.12
CA ASP A 227 23.35 39.76 -0.25
C ASP A 227 22.36 39.02 0.64
N ARG A 228 21.45 38.27 0.04
CA ARG A 228 20.38 37.59 0.77
C ARG A 228 20.73 36.17 1.18
N ILE A 229 21.92 35.65 0.84
CA ILE A 229 22.30 34.29 1.24
C ILE A 229 23.06 34.32 2.58
N ILE A 230 22.58 33.53 3.55
CA ILE A 230 23.16 33.47 4.89
C ILE A 230 23.65 32.04 5.17
N GLU A 231 24.96 31.85 5.39
CA GLU A 231 25.57 30.57 5.76
C GLU A 231 25.62 30.38 7.29
N LEU A 232 24.92 29.38 7.81
CA LEU A 232 24.89 29.04 9.24
C LEU A 232 25.90 27.93 9.56
N ARG A 233 26.90 28.20 10.43
CA ARG A 233 27.91 27.18 10.78
C ARG A 233 27.55 26.34 12.00
N ASP A 234 27.00 26.95 13.04
CA ASP A 234 26.81 26.30 14.35
C ASP A 234 25.45 26.63 14.99
N ARG A 235 24.35 26.26 14.32
CA ARG A 235 22.98 26.48 14.85
C ARG A 235 22.07 25.29 14.58
N ASN A 236 21.86 24.48 15.61
CA ASN A 236 20.90 23.37 15.57
C ASN A 236 19.51 23.75 16.13
N LYS A 237 19.39 24.86 16.88
CA LYS A 237 18.17 25.27 17.60
C LYS A 237 17.65 26.69 17.24
N GLY A 238 18.22 27.39 16.27
CA GLY A 238 17.94 28.83 16.08
C GLY A 238 18.53 29.68 17.20
N LEU A 239 18.16 30.96 17.28
CA LEU A 239 18.45 31.83 18.44
C LEU A 239 17.27 31.89 19.40
N ASP A 240 17.54 32.14 20.68
CA ASP A 240 16.52 32.27 21.72
C ASP A 240 16.21 33.76 22.02
N GLU A 241 15.01 34.07 22.52
CA GLU A 241 14.59 35.42 22.91
C GLU A 241 15.57 36.02 23.93
N GLY A 242 16.00 37.25 23.67
CA GLY A 242 16.96 37.97 24.50
C GLY A 242 18.42 37.67 24.19
N ASP A 243 18.72 36.74 23.28
CA ASP A 243 20.09 36.55 22.78
C ASP A 243 20.62 37.88 22.22
N GLN A 244 21.78 38.29 22.74
CA GLN A 244 22.49 39.48 22.28
C GLN A 244 23.50 39.06 21.23
N VAL A 245 23.40 39.59 20.01
CA VAL A 245 24.23 39.14 18.90
C VAL A 245 25.07 40.24 18.30
N LYS A 246 26.22 39.85 17.75
CA LYS A 246 27.16 40.71 17.03
C LYS A 246 27.45 40.15 15.64
N PHE A 247 27.68 41.02 14.67
CA PHE A 247 28.01 40.63 13.30
C PHE A 247 29.53 40.60 13.09
N GLU A 248 30.10 39.43 12.82
CA GLU A 248 31.51 39.26 12.50
C GLU A 248 31.71 38.50 11.20
N ASN A 249 32.42 39.11 10.23
CA ASN A 249 32.75 38.50 8.93
C ASN A 249 31.54 37.89 8.20
N GLY A 250 30.40 38.60 8.17
CA GLY A 250 29.16 38.12 7.54
C GLY A 250 28.48 36.98 8.31
N ARG A 251 28.75 36.84 9.62
CA ARG A 251 28.11 35.84 10.50
C ARG A 251 27.58 36.49 11.75
N VAL A 252 26.66 35.79 12.39
CA VAL A 252 26.06 36.19 13.67
C VAL A 252 26.73 35.40 14.80
N GLU A 253 27.30 36.10 15.78
CA GLU A 253 27.87 35.53 17.00
C GLU A 253 27.04 35.92 18.23
N ILE A 254 26.81 34.98 19.15
CA ILE A 254 26.09 35.24 20.40
C ILE A 254 27.08 35.78 21.44
N LEU A 255 26.80 36.97 21.98
CA LEU A 255 27.55 37.55 23.07
C LEU A 255 27.27 36.78 24.36
N THR A 256 28.33 36.24 24.93
CA THR A 256 28.33 35.66 26.28
C THR A 256 29.00 36.62 27.25
N ASP A 257 28.78 36.48 28.57
CA ASP A 257 29.33 37.33 29.65
C ASP A 257 30.85 37.64 29.59
N ARG A 258 31.60 36.96 28.72
CA ARG A 258 33.04 37.14 28.48
C ARG A 258 33.40 38.08 27.33
N HIS A 259 32.43 38.62 26.60
CA HIS A 259 32.64 39.51 25.45
C HIS A 259 32.44 40.96 25.87
N GLU A 260 33.43 41.84 25.62
CA GLU A 260 33.30 43.28 25.82
C GLU A 260 32.78 43.95 24.54
N GLY A 261 31.58 44.52 24.58
CA GLY A 261 30.98 45.30 23.48
C GLY A 261 29.46 45.44 23.59
N GLU A 262 28.89 46.50 23.01
CA GLU A 262 27.43 46.60 22.82
C GLU A 262 26.97 45.63 21.71
N PRO A 263 25.80 44.98 21.85
CA PRO A 263 25.24 44.11 20.81
C PRO A 263 24.83 44.90 19.57
N ASP A 264 24.97 44.29 18.40
CA ASP A 264 24.44 44.83 17.15
C ASP A 264 22.93 44.60 17.04
N ALA A 265 22.42 43.50 17.61
CA ALA A 265 20.98 43.21 17.70
C ALA A 265 20.64 42.37 18.94
N VAL A 266 19.36 42.41 19.34
CA VAL A 266 18.79 41.57 20.41
C VAL A 266 17.59 40.82 19.85
N ILE A 267 17.54 39.51 20.04
CA ILE A 267 16.49 38.66 19.50
C ILE A 267 15.16 38.91 20.22
N SER A 268 14.15 39.29 19.45
CA SER A 268 12.80 39.59 19.94
C SER A 268 11.95 38.37 20.29
N GLU A 269 12.16 37.21 19.65
CA GLU A 269 11.32 36.01 19.80
C GLU A 269 12.15 34.74 19.56
N ASP A 270 11.82 33.65 20.27
CA ASP A 270 12.47 32.35 20.13
C ASP A 270 12.36 31.81 18.69
N GLY A 271 13.47 31.31 18.15
CA GLY A 271 13.56 30.71 16.81
C GLY A 271 13.85 31.69 15.69
N ASN A 272 13.77 33.00 15.94
CA ASN A 272 14.14 34.03 14.97
C ASN A 272 15.65 34.01 14.67
N GLU A 273 15.99 34.37 13.44
CA GLU A 273 17.35 34.60 12.99
C GLU A 273 17.52 36.06 12.59
N VAL A 274 18.77 36.53 12.52
CA VAL A 274 19.10 37.90 12.08
C VAL A 274 20.02 37.82 10.88
N CYS A 275 19.72 38.58 9.84
CA CYS A 275 20.59 38.71 8.69
C CYS A 275 21.85 39.50 9.07
N PRO A 276 23.06 38.93 8.92
CA PRO A 276 24.31 39.65 9.23
C PRO A 276 24.62 40.77 8.23
N ASN A 277 23.96 40.78 7.06
CA ASN A 277 24.21 41.73 5.99
C ASN A 277 23.37 43.01 6.13
N CYS A 278 22.10 42.90 6.56
CA CYS A 278 21.20 44.06 6.72
C CYS A 278 20.60 44.23 8.13
N GLY A 279 20.86 43.30 9.06
CA GLY A 279 20.31 43.32 10.42
C GLY A 279 18.83 42.95 10.53
N TYR A 280 18.18 42.56 9.43
CA TYR A 280 16.76 42.18 9.44
C TYR A 280 16.54 40.89 10.24
N GLN A 281 15.57 40.92 11.16
CA GLN A 281 15.20 39.77 11.99
C GLN A 281 13.96 39.07 11.41
N PHE A 282 13.97 37.74 11.33
CA PHE A 282 12.88 36.94 10.75
C PHE A 282 12.88 35.48 11.26
N ASP A 283 11.72 34.80 11.22
CA ASP A 283 11.64 33.35 11.43
C ASP A 283 11.96 32.63 10.10
N PRO A 284 13.01 31.79 10.04
CA PRO A 284 13.34 31.03 8.83
C PRO A 284 12.29 30.00 8.40
N ASN A 285 11.41 29.57 9.31
CA ASN A 285 10.38 28.56 9.06
C ASN A 285 9.02 29.16 8.72
N ASP A 286 8.78 30.44 9.03
CA ASP A 286 7.52 31.14 8.77
C ASP A 286 7.68 32.07 7.56
N GLY A 287 7.26 31.57 6.41
CA GLY A 287 7.20 32.35 5.17
C GLY A 287 5.87 33.10 5.00
N ASN A 288 5.76 33.91 3.96
CA ASN A 288 4.53 34.65 3.65
C ASN A 288 3.47 33.83 2.90
N ALA A 289 3.70 32.54 2.61
CA ALA A 289 2.77 31.64 1.96
C ALA A 289 2.62 30.29 2.69
N GLY A 290 1.41 29.77 2.80
CA GLY A 290 1.16 28.51 3.49
C GLY A 290 -0.30 28.08 3.41
N TYR A 291 -0.56 26.77 3.43
CA TYR A 291 -1.92 26.20 3.39
C TYR A 291 -2.80 26.76 2.25
N GLY A 292 -2.21 26.97 1.07
CA GLY A 292 -2.91 27.52 -0.10
C GLY A 292 -3.18 29.02 -0.06
N LYS A 293 -2.67 29.74 0.95
CA LYS A 293 -2.88 31.18 1.15
C LYS A 293 -1.54 31.94 1.15
N TYR A 294 -1.61 33.25 0.92
CA TYR A 294 -0.47 34.14 1.09
C TYR A 294 -0.85 35.41 1.87
N THR A 295 0.16 36.09 2.41
CA THR A 295 0.05 37.38 3.10
C THR A 295 0.97 38.40 2.41
N CYS A 296 0.44 39.54 1.97
CA CYS A 296 1.25 40.62 1.40
C CYS A 296 1.91 41.49 2.51
N SER A 297 2.84 42.39 2.16
CA SER A 297 3.52 43.23 3.18
C SER A 297 2.58 44.20 3.90
N ASN A 298 1.46 44.55 3.27
CA ASN A 298 0.38 45.34 3.88
C ASN A 298 -0.54 44.52 4.82
N GLY A 299 -0.30 43.22 4.97
CA GLY A 299 -1.03 42.34 5.89
C GLY A 299 -2.33 41.75 5.34
N HIS A 300 -2.67 41.98 4.07
CA HIS A 300 -3.81 41.35 3.41
C HIS A 300 -3.56 39.86 3.19
N LYS A 301 -4.57 39.02 3.41
CA LYS A 301 -4.49 37.57 3.23
C LYS A 301 -5.47 37.10 2.16
N HIS A 302 -4.97 36.32 1.21
CA HIS A 302 -5.76 35.81 0.08
C HIS A 302 -5.44 34.34 -0.21
N ASP A 303 -6.39 33.65 -0.86
CA ASP A 303 -6.17 32.31 -1.40
C ASP A 303 -5.43 32.41 -2.74
N ILE A 304 -4.44 31.54 -2.94
CA ILE A 304 -3.58 31.55 -4.13
C ILE A 304 -4.39 31.16 -5.37
N LYS A 305 -5.20 30.10 -5.28
CA LYS A 305 -6.02 29.60 -6.40
C LYS A 305 -7.03 30.66 -6.81
N GLU A 306 -7.73 31.23 -5.83
CA GLU A 306 -8.70 32.30 -6.08
C GLU A 306 -8.05 33.50 -6.76
N THR A 307 -6.83 33.87 -6.35
CA THR A 307 -6.12 35.00 -6.94
C THR A 307 -5.74 34.73 -8.39
N LEU A 308 -5.21 33.55 -8.71
CA LEU A 308 -4.91 33.15 -10.08
C LEU A 308 -6.17 33.13 -10.96
N GLN A 309 -7.26 32.54 -10.45
CA GLN A 309 -8.52 32.43 -11.18
C GLN A 309 -9.16 33.80 -11.45
N ARG A 310 -9.11 34.75 -10.50
CA ARG A 310 -9.65 36.10 -10.70
C ARG A 310 -8.86 36.92 -11.70
N ASN A 311 -7.56 36.67 -11.80
CA ASN A 311 -6.66 37.36 -12.72
C ASN A 311 -6.54 36.67 -14.08
N ASP A 312 -7.11 35.47 -14.24
CA ASP A 312 -6.98 34.65 -15.46
C ASP A 312 -5.51 34.47 -15.89
N SER A 313 -4.65 34.21 -14.90
CA SER A 313 -3.19 34.17 -15.08
C SER A 313 -2.61 32.82 -14.67
N ASN A 314 -1.63 32.33 -15.43
CA ASN A 314 -0.85 31.15 -15.06
C ASN A 314 0.14 31.48 -13.92
N PRO A 315 0.64 30.47 -13.18
CA PRO A 315 1.67 30.69 -12.17
C PRO A 315 2.97 31.17 -12.81
N GLU A 316 3.42 32.36 -12.43
CA GLU A 316 4.72 32.92 -12.84
C GLU A 316 5.75 32.74 -11.74
N PHE A 317 6.99 32.42 -12.11
CA PHE A 317 8.06 32.10 -11.17
C PHE A 317 9.28 32.97 -11.39
N GLU A 318 9.87 33.44 -10.30
CA GLU A 318 11.14 34.16 -10.26
C GLU A 318 12.20 33.29 -9.57
N ARG A 319 13.40 33.20 -10.16
CA ARG A 319 14.55 32.55 -9.51
C ARG A 319 15.19 33.50 -8.51
N PHE A 320 15.53 32.97 -7.33
CA PHE A 320 16.07 33.80 -6.25
C PHE A 320 17.38 33.25 -5.63
N ALA A 321 17.68 31.97 -5.84
CA ALA A 321 18.93 31.38 -5.37
C ALA A 321 19.38 30.22 -6.24
N ILE A 322 20.67 29.90 -6.18
CA ILE A 322 21.29 28.76 -6.87
C ILE A 322 22.13 27.96 -5.87
N GLN A 323 22.00 26.63 -5.90
CA GLN A 323 23.02 25.74 -5.33
C GLN A 323 23.94 25.26 -6.44
N TYR A 324 25.25 25.44 -6.25
CA TYR A 324 26.29 25.09 -7.23
C TYR A 324 27.48 24.41 -6.55
N ILE A 325 28.39 23.86 -7.36
CA ILE A 325 29.66 23.30 -6.89
C ILE A 325 30.77 24.31 -7.16
N ASN A 326 31.37 24.84 -6.11
CA ASN A 326 32.46 25.81 -6.23
C ASN A 326 33.76 25.14 -6.74
N PRO A 327 34.82 25.92 -7.08
CA PRO A 327 36.05 25.36 -7.64
C PRO A 327 36.81 24.39 -6.73
N GLN A 328 36.49 24.35 -5.43
CA GLN A 328 37.06 23.39 -4.48
C GLN A 328 36.21 22.12 -4.31
N GLY A 329 35.17 21.94 -5.13
CA GLY A 329 34.30 20.78 -5.12
C GLY A 329 33.26 20.79 -3.99
N LYS A 330 32.97 21.95 -3.38
CA LYS A 330 32.00 22.08 -2.28
C LYS A 330 30.67 22.65 -2.77
N LYS A 331 29.57 22.08 -2.26
CA LYS A 331 28.22 22.63 -2.45
C LYS A 331 28.12 23.99 -1.74
N LYS A 332 27.76 25.02 -2.50
CA LYS A 332 27.55 26.40 -2.04
C LYS A 332 26.22 26.93 -2.55
N PHE A 333 25.76 28.00 -1.92
CA PHE A 333 24.60 28.75 -2.34
C PHE A 333 25.04 30.16 -2.74
N LYS A 334 24.39 30.73 -3.76
CA LYS A 334 24.48 32.15 -4.12
C LYS A 334 23.09 32.67 -4.46
N GLU A 335 22.95 33.98 -4.42
CA GLU A 335 21.77 34.66 -4.96
C GLU A 335 21.75 34.54 -6.49
N TYR A 336 20.56 34.50 -7.07
CA TYR A 336 20.39 34.51 -8.51
C TYR A 336 20.68 35.91 -9.07
N ASP A 337 21.56 36.03 -10.05
CA ASP A 337 22.00 37.33 -10.58
C ASP A 337 21.72 37.53 -12.09
N GLU A 338 22.11 38.69 -12.62
CA GLU A 338 21.92 39.06 -14.03
C GLU A 338 22.63 38.13 -15.02
N ASP A 339 23.77 37.54 -14.63
CA ASP A 339 24.52 36.62 -15.48
C ASP A 339 23.81 35.26 -15.56
N ASP A 340 23.19 34.83 -14.44
CA ASP A 340 22.30 33.68 -14.42
C ASP A 340 21.01 33.91 -15.22
N HIS A 341 20.47 35.14 -15.17
CA HIS A 341 19.30 35.55 -15.97
C HIS A 341 19.59 35.53 -17.47
N HIS A 342 20.75 36.01 -17.89
CA HIS A 342 21.16 35.95 -19.28
C HIS A 342 21.16 34.51 -19.82
N ARG A 343 21.79 33.58 -19.09
CA ARG A 343 21.82 32.15 -19.48
C ARG A 343 20.44 31.52 -19.58
N GLU A 344 19.53 31.89 -18.68
CA GLU A 344 18.14 31.45 -18.77
C GLU A 344 17.48 31.95 -20.06
N MET A 345 17.62 33.24 -20.35
CA MET A 345 17.01 33.85 -21.54
C MET A 345 17.58 33.29 -22.85
N GLU A 346 18.88 32.99 -22.90
CA GLU A 346 19.49 32.30 -24.05
C GLU A 346 18.94 30.89 -24.23
N ALA A 347 18.74 30.14 -23.15
CA ALA A 347 18.13 28.81 -23.24
C ALA A 347 16.68 28.89 -23.74
N LYS A 348 15.92 29.88 -23.28
CA LYS A 348 14.57 30.15 -23.78
C LYS A 348 14.57 30.52 -25.26
N GLU A 349 15.44 31.43 -25.69
CA GLU A 349 15.59 31.79 -27.10
C GLU A 349 15.98 30.58 -27.94
N LYS A 350 16.84 29.70 -27.43
CA LYS A 350 17.21 28.46 -28.11
C LYS A 350 16.02 27.50 -28.24
N LEU A 351 15.20 27.36 -27.21
CA LEU A 351 13.95 26.58 -27.27
C LEU A 351 13.01 27.13 -28.35
N GLU A 352 12.74 28.44 -28.34
CA GLU A 352 11.86 29.10 -29.30
C GLU A 352 12.33 28.97 -30.75
N ASN A 353 13.65 28.90 -30.97
CA ASN A 353 14.26 28.75 -32.28
C ASN A 353 14.54 27.28 -32.68
N SER A 354 14.26 26.30 -31.81
CA SER A 354 14.50 24.89 -32.12
C SER A 354 13.39 24.32 -32.99
N GLU A 355 13.75 23.71 -34.11
CA GLU A 355 12.82 22.96 -34.97
C GLU A 355 12.78 21.48 -34.55
N ASN A 356 11.59 20.88 -34.60
CA ASN A 356 11.37 19.44 -34.33
C ASN A 356 11.81 18.97 -32.93
N ILE A 357 11.77 19.84 -31.93
CA ILE A 357 11.99 19.43 -30.55
C ILE A 357 10.72 18.80 -29.97
N ILE A 358 10.85 17.63 -29.35
CA ILE A 358 9.74 16.96 -28.68
C ILE A 358 9.28 17.79 -27.46
N ILE A 359 8.01 18.19 -27.45
CA ILE A 359 7.39 18.96 -26.37
C ILE A 359 5.95 18.46 -26.15
N PRO A 360 5.57 18.06 -24.92
CA PRO A 360 4.24 17.54 -24.64
C PRO A 360 3.19 18.66 -24.52
N ASN A 361 2.58 19.06 -25.65
CA ASN A 361 1.57 20.13 -25.70
C ASN A 361 0.13 19.64 -25.50
N GLN A 362 -0.04 18.38 -25.10
CA GLN A 362 -1.33 17.80 -24.76
C GLN A 362 -2.01 18.63 -23.66
N LYS A 363 -3.33 18.77 -23.77
CA LYS A 363 -4.14 19.52 -22.81
C LYS A 363 -4.34 18.73 -21.53
N ILE A 364 -4.36 19.42 -20.40
CA ILE A 364 -4.82 18.85 -19.14
C ILE A 364 -6.35 18.70 -19.22
N PRO A 365 -6.92 17.49 -19.00
CA PRO A 365 -8.37 17.29 -19.09
C PRO A 365 -9.15 18.15 -18.10
N ASP A 366 -10.20 18.82 -18.59
CA ASP A 366 -11.17 19.61 -17.80
C ASP A 366 -12.23 18.72 -17.10
N GLU A 367 -12.04 17.40 -17.11
CA GLU A 367 -12.99 16.47 -16.49
C GLU A 367 -12.83 16.51 -14.96
N LEU A 368 -13.73 17.26 -14.32
CA LEU A 368 -13.92 17.30 -12.87
C LEU A 368 -14.36 15.91 -12.36
N SER A 369 -13.41 14.98 -12.17
CA SER A 369 -13.67 13.77 -11.38
C SER A 369 -13.72 14.15 -9.90
N GLU A 370 -14.54 13.46 -9.10
CA GLU A 370 -14.58 13.62 -7.63
C GLU A 370 -13.21 13.32 -6.97
N HIS A 371 -12.27 12.74 -7.73
CA HIS A 371 -10.91 12.42 -7.31
C HIS A 371 -9.89 13.37 -7.96
N ARG A 372 -9.86 14.61 -7.43
CA ARG A 372 -8.84 15.69 -7.31
C ARG A 372 -7.45 15.63 -7.99
N SER A 373 -7.09 14.63 -8.79
CA SER A 373 -5.71 14.41 -9.24
C SER A 373 -5.26 15.53 -10.20
N THR A 374 -5.93 15.73 -11.33
CA THR A 374 -5.65 16.85 -12.26
C THR A 374 -6.37 18.14 -11.93
N GLU A 375 -7.48 18.10 -11.16
CA GLU A 375 -8.22 19.29 -10.71
C GLU A 375 -7.28 20.30 -10.01
N ALA A 376 -6.33 19.81 -9.22
CA ALA A 376 -5.34 20.64 -8.58
C ALA A 376 -4.53 21.49 -9.57
N LEU A 377 -4.23 20.97 -10.77
CA LEU A 377 -3.52 21.69 -11.83
C LEU A 377 -4.41 22.79 -12.43
N LEU A 378 -5.65 22.45 -12.79
CA LEU A 378 -6.63 23.38 -13.37
C LEU A 378 -6.96 24.54 -12.43
N LEU A 379 -7.10 24.26 -11.12
CA LEU A 379 -7.34 25.30 -10.10
C LEU A 379 -6.18 26.31 -9.96
N TYR A 380 -5.00 25.95 -10.45
CA TYR A 380 -3.84 26.84 -10.55
C TYR A 380 -3.65 27.37 -11.97
N ASN A 381 -4.65 27.24 -12.86
CA ASN A 381 -4.65 27.67 -14.26
C ASN A 381 -3.64 26.94 -15.16
N TYR A 382 -3.11 25.79 -14.76
CA TYR A 382 -2.37 24.96 -15.72
C TYR A 382 -3.34 24.33 -16.72
N SER A 383 -3.08 24.52 -18.01
CA SER A 383 -3.94 24.08 -19.12
C SER A 383 -3.29 23.03 -20.02
N GLN A 384 -1.95 22.93 -20.00
CA GLN A 384 -1.16 22.02 -20.84
C GLN A 384 -0.05 21.36 -20.01
N PHE A 385 0.35 20.14 -20.38
CA PHE A 385 1.41 19.42 -19.66
C PHE A 385 2.79 20.07 -19.80
N SER A 386 3.11 20.70 -20.93
CA SER A 386 4.35 21.45 -21.13
C SER A 386 4.55 22.57 -20.10
N GLU A 387 3.48 23.15 -19.57
CA GLU A 387 3.53 24.22 -18.56
C GLU A 387 4.09 23.73 -17.21
N LEU A 388 4.07 22.41 -16.97
CA LEU A 388 4.62 21.78 -15.76
C LEU A 388 6.15 21.68 -15.77
N PHE A 389 6.81 22.10 -16.85
CA PHE A 389 8.27 22.13 -17.00
C PHE A 389 8.76 23.56 -17.19
N THR A 390 10.03 23.80 -16.87
CA THR A 390 10.67 25.09 -17.17
C THR A 390 11.18 25.09 -18.61
N ASP A 391 11.37 26.27 -19.21
CA ASP A 391 11.85 26.38 -20.60
C ASP A 391 13.19 25.64 -20.79
N ARG A 392 14.10 25.71 -19.82
CA ARG A 392 15.34 24.91 -19.81
C ARG A 392 15.10 23.41 -19.78
N HIS A 393 14.13 22.94 -18.98
CA HIS A 393 13.76 21.52 -18.96
C HIS A 393 13.10 21.08 -20.26
N LEU A 394 12.21 21.89 -20.85
CA LEU A 394 11.61 21.58 -22.16
C LEU A 394 12.68 21.44 -23.24
N LEU A 395 13.62 22.38 -23.32
CA LEU A 395 14.76 22.30 -24.24
C LEU A 395 15.60 21.04 -23.99
N THR A 396 15.94 20.79 -22.73
CA THR A 396 16.87 19.71 -22.39
C THR A 396 16.25 18.33 -22.60
N PHE A 397 15.03 18.10 -22.11
CA PHE A 397 14.35 16.82 -22.28
C PHE A 397 13.91 16.61 -23.71
N GLY A 398 13.38 17.62 -24.39
CA GLY A 398 13.04 17.50 -25.81
C GLY A 398 14.25 17.10 -26.65
N ARG A 399 15.42 17.69 -26.39
CA ARG A 399 16.68 17.30 -27.06
C ARG A 399 17.11 15.87 -26.71
N LEU A 400 17.02 15.48 -25.44
CA LEU A 400 17.35 14.12 -24.99
C LEU A 400 16.44 13.07 -25.63
N PHE A 401 15.12 13.31 -25.70
CA PHE A 401 14.16 12.41 -26.34
C PHE A 401 14.44 12.29 -27.84
N ASN A 402 14.69 13.40 -28.55
CA ASN A 402 15.09 13.37 -29.96
C ASN A 402 16.32 12.49 -30.18
N GLU A 403 17.42 12.78 -29.48
CA GLU A 403 18.69 12.07 -29.66
C GLU A 403 18.61 10.59 -29.26
N ALA A 404 17.80 10.26 -28.24
CA ALA A 404 17.52 8.89 -27.86
C ALA A 404 16.69 8.16 -28.92
N TRP A 405 15.64 8.79 -29.43
CA TRP A 405 14.75 8.16 -30.41
C TRP A 405 15.43 7.98 -31.77
N ASP A 406 16.28 8.92 -32.19
CA ASP A 406 17.07 8.84 -33.42
C ASP A 406 18.08 7.68 -33.42
N VAL A 407 18.35 7.04 -32.28
CA VAL A 407 19.16 5.82 -32.23
C VAL A 407 18.50 4.69 -33.02
N ARG A 408 17.16 4.64 -33.12
CA ARG A 408 16.44 3.56 -33.84
C ARG A 408 16.82 3.47 -35.32
N ASP A 409 17.23 4.59 -35.93
CA ASP A 409 17.63 4.66 -37.33
C ASP A 409 19.10 4.26 -37.57
N LYS A 410 19.84 3.95 -36.50
CA LYS A 410 21.26 3.58 -36.58
C LYS A 410 21.44 2.10 -36.84
N THR A 411 22.56 1.75 -37.47
CA THR A 411 23.04 0.37 -37.51
C THR A 411 23.97 0.13 -36.32
N LEU A 412 23.53 -0.69 -35.36
CA LEU A 412 24.34 -1.06 -34.19
C LEU A 412 24.86 -2.49 -34.33
N GLU A 413 26.14 -2.70 -34.02
CA GLU A 413 26.71 -4.05 -33.95
C GLU A 413 26.23 -4.76 -32.66
N ASN A 414 25.67 -5.97 -32.81
CA ASN A 414 25.24 -6.85 -31.71
C ASN A 414 24.12 -6.29 -30.80
N ALA A 415 23.30 -5.37 -31.31
CA ALA A 415 22.11 -4.89 -30.61
C ALA A 415 21.04 -4.46 -31.61
N ASP A 416 19.79 -4.60 -31.23
CA ASP A 416 18.67 -3.98 -31.93
C ASP A 416 18.62 -2.49 -31.61
N ALA A 417 18.70 -1.65 -32.64
CA ALA A 417 18.76 -0.20 -32.50
C ALA A 417 17.47 0.40 -31.94
N GLN A 418 16.32 -0.16 -32.34
CA GLN A 418 15.02 0.28 -31.83
C GLN A 418 14.92 -0.02 -30.33
N ASN A 419 15.23 -1.26 -29.91
CA ASN A 419 15.25 -1.61 -28.50
C ASN A 419 16.21 -0.73 -27.67
N ILE A 420 17.40 -0.40 -28.17
CA ILE A 420 18.32 0.53 -27.48
C ILE A 420 17.68 1.92 -27.31
N ALA A 421 17.04 2.45 -28.35
CA ALA A 421 16.33 3.73 -28.29
C ALA A 421 15.22 3.72 -27.21
N GLU A 422 14.44 2.63 -27.15
CA GLU A 422 13.36 2.45 -26.17
C GLU A 422 13.86 2.42 -24.72
N PHE A 423 14.99 1.76 -24.45
CA PHE A 423 15.61 1.77 -23.12
C PHE A 423 16.15 3.15 -22.71
N LEU A 424 16.69 3.92 -23.68
CA LEU A 424 17.14 5.29 -23.45
C LEU A 424 15.97 6.21 -23.11
N ILE A 425 14.89 6.16 -23.90
CA ILE A 425 13.63 6.88 -23.66
C ILE A 425 13.08 6.54 -22.27
N THR A 426 13.08 5.26 -21.90
CA THR A 426 12.61 4.81 -20.57
C THR A 426 13.39 5.45 -19.43
N SER A 427 14.73 5.52 -19.56
CA SER A 427 15.60 6.18 -18.57
C SER A 427 15.32 7.69 -18.48
N ILE A 428 15.12 8.35 -19.62
CA ILE A 428 14.83 9.78 -19.69
C ILE A 428 13.47 10.08 -19.07
N SER A 429 12.42 9.34 -19.45
CA SER A 429 11.07 9.45 -18.90
C SER A 429 11.06 9.27 -17.39
N SER A 430 11.75 8.24 -16.88
CA SER A 430 11.82 8.00 -15.42
C SER A 430 12.43 9.20 -14.66
N SER A 431 13.38 9.91 -15.27
CA SER A 431 14.03 11.06 -14.64
C SER A 431 13.13 12.29 -14.48
N LEU A 432 12.02 12.37 -15.23
CA LEU A 432 11.04 13.46 -15.14
C LEU A 432 10.39 13.55 -13.75
N GLU A 433 10.37 12.46 -12.96
CA GLU A 433 9.84 12.47 -11.58
C GLU A 433 10.59 13.47 -10.66
N TYR A 434 11.84 13.80 -11.00
CA TYR A 434 12.69 14.72 -10.22
C TYR A 434 13.03 16.02 -10.97
N ASN A 435 12.38 16.25 -12.13
CA ASN A 435 12.62 17.41 -12.97
C ASN A 435 11.29 18.02 -13.45
N GLY A 436 11.00 19.26 -13.04
CA GLY A 436 9.78 19.99 -13.40
C GLY A 436 9.38 21.01 -12.32
N LYS A 437 8.31 21.77 -12.56
CA LYS A 437 7.76 22.80 -11.66
C LYS A 437 6.91 22.24 -10.51
N LEU A 438 6.78 20.92 -10.40
CA LEU A 438 6.09 20.26 -9.28
C LEU A 438 7.05 19.68 -8.23
N VAL A 439 8.35 19.67 -8.54
CA VAL A 439 9.43 19.16 -7.70
C VAL A 439 9.58 20.05 -6.47
N HIS A 440 9.56 19.43 -5.28
CA HIS A 440 9.76 20.15 -4.03
C HIS A 440 11.21 20.02 -3.53
N TRP A 441 11.69 21.00 -2.79
CA TRP A 441 13.00 20.93 -2.15
C TRP A 441 12.93 20.23 -0.78
N GLN A 442 13.93 19.40 -0.47
CA GLN A 442 14.10 18.78 0.85
C GLN A 442 15.26 19.43 1.59
N ASN A 443 15.01 20.53 2.30
CA ASN A 443 16.05 21.30 3.01
C ASN A 443 16.87 20.48 4.03
N ASN A 444 16.26 19.46 4.64
CA ASN A 444 16.94 18.51 5.54
C ASN A 444 18.03 17.71 4.83
N TYR A 445 17.85 17.35 3.56
CA TYR A 445 18.78 16.54 2.79
C TYR A 445 19.57 17.36 1.76
N SER A 446 19.10 18.57 1.47
CA SER A 446 19.57 19.46 0.41
C SER A 446 19.60 18.75 -0.95
N ILE A 447 18.47 18.15 -1.28
CA ILE A 447 18.18 17.46 -2.55
C ILE A 447 16.71 17.72 -2.94
N PRO A 448 16.33 17.58 -4.21
CA PRO A 448 14.93 17.57 -4.64
C PRO A 448 14.21 16.33 -4.13
N GLY A 449 12.89 16.42 -3.96
CA GLY A 449 11.99 15.29 -3.77
C GLY A 449 11.18 14.99 -5.03
N PRO A 450 10.63 13.77 -5.15
CA PRO A 450 9.85 13.38 -6.32
C PRO A 450 8.54 14.15 -6.41
N VAL A 451 8.04 14.37 -7.64
CA VAL A 451 6.73 14.98 -7.92
C VAL A 451 5.61 14.25 -7.17
N PHE A 452 5.59 12.92 -7.25
CA PHE A 452 4.46 12.10 -6.77
C PHE A 452 4.66 11.51 -5.37
N LYS A 453 5.33 12.22 -4.46
CA LYS A 453 5.51 11.75 -3.07
C LYS A 453 4.19 11.41 -2.36
N ARG A 454 3.08 12.08 -2.69
CA ARG A 454 1.74 11.88 -2.11
C ARG A 454 0.73 11.30 -3.10
N HIS A 455 1.19 10.71 -4.20
CA HIS A 455 0.32 10.13 -5.24
C HIS A 455 -0.73 11.15 -5.78
N ALA A 456 -0.31 12.40 -5.97
CA ALA A 456 -1.15 13.47 -6.47
C ALA A 456 -0.30 14.56 -7.14
N PHE A 457 -0.90 15.32 -8.07
CA PHE A 457 -0.31 16.55 -8.55
C PHE A 457 -0.40 17.63 -7.47
N ILE A 458 0.75 18.22 -7.11
CA ILE A 458 0.80 19.27 -6.09
C ILE A 458 1.53 20.47 -6.68
N PRO A 459 0.79 21.47 -7.22
CA PRO A 459 1.34 22.77 -7.58
C PRO A 459 2.18 23.36 -6.45
N ARG A 460 3.37 23.86 -6.78
CA ARG A 460 4.32 24.41 -5.81
C ARG A 460 4.43 25.91 -6.00
N VAL A 461 4.36 26.64 -4.89
CA VAL A 461 4.72 28.07 -4.86
C VAL A 461 6.24 28.28 -4.89
N GLN A 462 7.02 27.25 -4.56
CA GLN A 462 8.48 27.31 -4.52
C GLN A 462 9.10 26.03 -5.11
N PRO A 463 8.99 25.79 -6.43
CA PRO A 463 9.61 24.65 -7.07
C PRO A 463 11.13 24.81 -7.13
N VAL A 464 11.82 23.68 -7.32
CA VAL A 464 13.26 23.66 -7.55
C VAL A 464 13.54 23.03 -8.92
N GLU A 465 14.25 23.77 -9.76
CA GLU A 465 14.72 23.25 -11.04
C GLU A 465 16.07 22.58 -10.83
N SER A 466 16.19 21.30 -11.21
CA SER A 466 17.43 20.56 -11.14
C SER A 466 18.19 20.61 -12.47
N ASN A 467 19.51 20.48 -12.44
CA ASN A 467 20.32 20.20 -13.62
C ASN A 467 20.33 18.68 -13.92
N PRO A 468 19.65 18.18 -14.97
CA PRO A 468 19.62 16.76 -15.29
C PRO A 468 20.91 16.26 -15.97
N LEU A 469 21.68 17.16 -16.60
CA LEU A 469 22.89 16.84 -17.37
C LEU A 469 24.15 16.71 -16.52
N THR A 470 24.04 16.97 -15.21
CA THR A 470 25.20 17.00 -14.33
C THR A 470 25.93 15.67 -14.22
N SER A 471 27.26 15.74 -14.16
CA SER A 471 28.11 14.57 -13.88
C SER A 471 28.37 14.38 -12.38
N LEU A 472 27.92 15.33 -11.54
CA LEU A 472 28.20 15.42 -10.12
C LEU A 472 27.09 14.75 -9.29
N SER A 473 27.33 14.62 -7.98
CA SER A 473 26.35 14.01 -7.05
C SER A 473 25.10 14.90 -6.88
N ASN A 474 24.08 14.59 -7.69
CA ASN A 474 22.75 15.19 -7.74
C ASN A 474 21.73 14.05 -7.89
N SER A 475 20.68 14.00 -7.06
CA SER A 475 19.67 12.93 -7.13
C SER A 475 18.80 12.98 -8.39
N ALA A 476 18.65 14.15 -9.03
CA ALA A 476 17.87 14.36 -10.24
C ALA A 476 18.67 14.20 -11.54
N ALA A 477 19.97 13.88 -11.47
CA ALA A 477 20.81 13.67 -12.64
C ALA A 477 20.35 12.45 -13.45
N LEU A 478 20.26 12.59 -14.76
CA LEU A 478 19.81 11.53 -15.68
C LEU A 478 20.64 10.24 -15.53
N LYS A 479 21.95 10.37 -15.29
CA LYS A 479 22.88 9.25 -15.08
C LYS A 479 22.45 8.32 -13.92
N ASN A 480 21.77 8.83 -12.90
CA ASN A 480 21.29 7.98 -11.81
C ASN A 480 20.14 7.07 -12.25
N PHE A 481 19.25 7.57 -13.11
CA PHE A 481 18.12 6.80 -13.63
C PHE A 481 18.62 5.74 -14.61
N TYR A 482 19.58 6.09 -15.46
CA TYR A 482 20.30 5.11 -16.27
C TYR A 482 21.01 4.06 -15.41
N SER A 483 21.66 4.46 -14.32
CA SER A 483 22.30 3.50 -13.39
C SER A 483 21.27 2.56 -12.76
N LYS A 484 20.08 3.04 -12.38
CA LYS A 484 18.99 2.19 -11.87
C LYS A 484 18.55 1.18 -12.92
N LEU A 485 18.36 1.62 -14.17
CA LEU A 485 18.02 0.75 -15.30
C LEU A 485 19.09 -0.32 -15.52
N ARG A 486 20.37 0.06 -15.49
CA ARG A 486 21.48 -0.87 -15.65
C ARG A 486 21.54 -1.91 -14.51
N GLU A 487 21.35 -1.50 -13.27
CA GLU A 487 21.31 -2.43 -12.14
C GLU A 487 20.05 -3.31 -12.17
N ALA A 488 18.92 -2.81 -12.65
CA ALA A 488 17.72 -3.60 -12.94
C ALA A 488 17.99 -4.71 -13.97
N LYS A 489 18.61 -4.39 -15.10
CA LYS A 489 18.90 -5.41 -16.12
C LYS A 489 20.02 -6.36 -15.73
N LYS A 490 20.95 -5.95 -14.85
CA LYS A 490 21.88 -6.90 -14.20
C LYS A 490 21.16 -7.85 -13.26
N TYR A 491 20.18 -7.35 -12.50
CA TYR A 491 19.36 -8.17 -11.63
C TYR A 491 18.61 -9.25 -12.42
N CYS A 492 18.11 -8.96 -13.63
CA CYS A 492 17.52 -9.99 -14.50
C CYS A 492 18.47 -11.17 -14.78
N ASN A 493 19.76 -10.87 -14.98
CA ASN A 493 20.76 -11.89 -15.30
C ASN A 493 21.30 -12.63 -14.06
N GLN A 494 21.33 -11.97 -12.91
CA GLN A 494 21.80 -12.55 -11.65
C GLN A 494 20.95 -12.01 -10.48
N PRO A 495 19.75 -12.58 -10.27
CA PRO A 495 18.87 -12.17 -9.20
C PRO A 495 19.50 -12.42 -7.82
N PHE A 496 19.06 -11.64 -6.84
CA PHE A 496 19.48 -11.81 -5.46
C PHE A 496 18.35 -11.50 -4.48
N GLU A 497 18.50 -12.04 -3.28
CA GLU A 497 17.71 -11.73 -2.11
C GLU A 497 18.53 -10.99 -1.06
N LYS A 498 17.86 -10.18 -0.25
CA LYS A 498 18.47 -9.50 0.88
C LYS A 498 17.65 -9.76 2.13
N ILE A 499 18.28 -10.34 3.14
CA ILE A 499 17.61 -10.66 4.40
C ILE A 499 18.43 -10.10 5.55
N LYS A 500 17.75 -9.56 6.56
CA LYS A 500 18.38 -9.06 7.76
C LYS A 500 18.68 -10.23 8.70
N ASN A 501 19.88 -10.26 9.25
CA ASN A 501 20.21 -11.18 10.32
C ASN A 501 19.63 -10.64 11.64
N ASN A 502 18.73 -11.38 12.26
CA ASN A 502 18.00 -10.91 13.44
C ASN A 502 18.84 -10.84 14.73
N GLN A 503 20.02 -11.48 14.74
CA GLN A 503 20.96 -11.40 15.87
C GLN A 503 21.98 -10.26 15.74
N THR A 504 22.54 -10.07 14.54
CA THR A 504 23.56 -9.03 14.31
C THR A 504 22.97 -7.70 13.88
N GLY A 505 21.78 -7.72 13.27
CA GLY A 505 21.14 -6.58 12.63
C GLY A 505 21.70 -6.22 11.24
N GLU A 506 22.68 -6.98 10.73
CA GLU A 506 23.28 -6.76 9.41
C GLU A 506 22.37 -7.28 8.29
N VAL A 507 22.38 -6.62 7.13
CA VAL A 507 21.65 -7.08 5.94
C VAL A 507 22.61 -7.87 5.05
N GLU A 508 22.30 -9.14 4.84
CA GLU A 508 23.08 -10.07 4.03
C GLU A 508 22.44 -10.18 2.63
N GLN A 509 23.27 -10.31 1.59
CA GLN A 509 22.82 -10.48 0.20
C GLN A 509 23.17 -11.90 -0.30
N PHE A 510 22.18 -12.59 -0.85
CA PHE A 510 22.28 -13.94 -1.38
C PHE A 510 21.96 -13.93 -2.87
N PHE A 511 22.92 -14.28 -3.72
CA PHE A 511 22.64 -14.49 -5.14
C PHE A 511 21.91 -15.81 -5.32
N VAL A 512 20.89 -15.82 -6.18
CA VAL A 512 20.11 -17.02 -6.48
C VAL A 512 20.54 -17.51 -7.86
N ASP A 513 21.61 -18.32 -7.88
CA ASP A 513 22.32 -18.69 -9.11
C ASP A 513 21.51 -19.60 -10.04
N SER A 514 20.46 -20.25 -9.53
CA SER A 514 19.54 -21.10 -10.31
C SER A 514 18.46 -20.32 -11.08
N GLU A 515 18.34 -19.01 -10.88
CA GLU A 515 17.25 -18.19 -11.41
C GLU A 515 17.74 -17.08 -12.33
N SER A 516 16.88 -16.71 -13.28
CA SER A 516 17.09 -15.56 -14.17
C SER A 516 15.76 -15.11 -14.73
N ILE A 517 15.64 -13.82 -15.05
CA ILE A 517 14.46 -13.28 -15.76
C ILE A 517 14.80 -13.26 -17.25
N SER A 518 13.98 -13.91 -18.07
CA SER A 518 14.22 -14.10 -19.50
C SER A 518 13.02 -13.70 -20.35
N GLU A 519 13.29 -12.94 -21.41
CA GLU A 519 12.31 -12.57 -22.44
C GLU A 519 11.74 -13.81 -23.15
N GLU A 520 12.49 -14.92 -23.25
CA GLU A 520 12.05 -16.15 -23.93
C GLU A 520 10.82 -16.80 -23.27
N ARG A 521 10.61 -16.55 -21.98
CA ARG A 521 9.48 -17.06 -21.18
C ARG A 521 8.34 -16.06 -21.07
N VAL A 522 8.35 -15.00 -21.86
CA VAL A 522 7.25 -14.04 -21.95
C VAL A 522 6.37 -14.42 -23.13
N LEU A 523 5.24 -15.07 -22.86
CA LEU A 523 4.29 -15.45 -23.91
C LEU A 523 3.51 -14.24 -24.45
N GLY A 524 3.29 -13.22 -23.62
CA GLY A 524 2.75 -11.95 -24.06
C GLY A 524 2.46 -10.97 -22.91
N ILE A 525 2.72 -9.69 -23.17
CA ILE A 525 2.34 -8.58 -22.28
C ILE A 525 1.44 -7.65 -23.08
N GLN A 526 0.14 -7.68 -22.79
CA GLN A 526 -0.90 -7.05 -23.60
C GLN A 526 -1.33 -5.71 -22.99
N CYS A 527 -1.24 -4.62 -23.77
CA CYS A 527 -1.75 -3.33 -23.36
C CYS A 527 -3.26 -3.19 -23.68
N ARG A 528 -4.12 -3.92 -22.96
CA ARG A 528 -5.57 -3.90 -23.17
C ARG A 528 -6.32 -4.44 -21.96
N THR A 529 -7.64 -4.29 -21.99
CA THR A 529 -8.52 -4.91 -20.98
C THR A 529 -8.40 -6.44 -21.02
N SER A 530 -8.34 -7.05 -19.84
CA SER A 530 -8.43 -8.49 -19.61
C SER A 530 -9.87 -9.01 -19.59
N GLU A 531 -10.88 -8.14 -19.81
CA GLU A 531 -12.28 -8.57 -20.03
C GLU A 531 -12.43 -9.43 -21.30
N GLN A 532 -11.42 -9.46 -22.18
CA GLN A 532 -11.37 -10.28 -23.39
C GLN A 532 -9.93 -10.75 -23.63
N MET A 533 -9.66 -11.99 -23.27
CA MET A 533 -8.34 -12.62 -23.42
C MET A 533 -8.23 -13.35 -24.76
N VAL A 534 -7.03 -13.38 -25.35
CA VAL A 534 -6.77 -14.08 -26.63
C VAL A 534 -6.40 -15.55 -26.44
N GLU A 535 -6.10 -15.93 -25.20
CA GLU A 535 -5.67 -17.24 -24.77
C GLU A 535 -6.80 -18.28 -24.91
N GLN A 536 -6.40 -19.55 -25.11
CA GLN A 536 -7.34 -20.65 -25.32
C GLN A 536 -7.94 -21.12 -23.98
N ASP A 537 -9.08 -21.80 -24.03
CA ASP A 537 -9.69 -22.40 -22.85
C ASP A 537 -8.71 -23.43 -22.23
N GLY A 538 -8.50 -23.35 -20.91
CA GLY A 538 -7.63 -24.28 -20.20
C GLY A 538 -6.15 -24.25 -20.60
N SER A 539 -5.63 -23.09 -21.02
CA SER A 539 -4.22 -22.93 -21.40
C SER A 539 -3.29 -22.43 -20.29
N VAL A 540 -3.82 -21.99 -19.13
CA VAL A 540 -3.05 -21.39 -18.03
C VAL A 540 -3.08 -22.29 -16.80
N ASP A 541 -1.95 -22.45 -16.12
CA ASP A 541 -1.82 -23.28 -14.90
C ASP A 541 -2.23 -22.52 -13.65
N TYR A 542 -1.72 -21.29 -13.50
CA TYR A 542 -1.99 -20.45 -12.33
C TYR A 542 -2.36 -19.03 -12.73
N ILE A 543 -3.25 -18.43 -11.97
CA ILE A 543 -3.52 -16.99 -12.02
C ILE A 543 -3.05 -16.39 -10.71
N ILE A 544 -2.07 -15.51 -10.75
CA ILE A 544 -1.52 -14.83 -9.58
C ILE A 544 -1.66 -13.33 -9.85
N THR A 545 -2.39 -12.58 -9.02
CA THR A 545 -2.73 -11.19 -9.39
C THR A 545 -3.07 -10.29 -8.20
N ASP A 546 -3.19 -8.99 -8.45
CA ASP A 546 -3.61 -7.96 -7.50
C ASP A 546 -4.67 -7.06 -8.18
N PRO A 547 -5.97 -7.39 -8.06
CA PRO A 547 -7.03 -6.62 -8.71
C PRO A 547 -7.15 -5.18 -8.17
N PRO A 548 -7.69 -4.24 -8.97
CA PRO A 548 -7.88 -2.86 -8.53
C PRO A 548 -8.93 -2.74 -7.42
N TYR A 549 -8.71 -1.81 -6.49
CA TYR A 549 -9.60 -1.52 -5.36
C TYR A 549 -10.69 -0.50 -5.69
N TYR A 550 -11.82 -0.60 -4.98
CA TYR A 550 -12.96 0.29 -5.16
C TYR A 550 -12.60 1.78 -4.97
N ASP A 551 -11.83 2.14 -3.92
CA ASP A 551 -11.41 3.53 -3.63
C ASP A 551 -9.96 3.85 -4.05
N ASN A 552 -9.49 3.29 -5.17
CA ASN A 552 -8.08 3.43 -5.55
C ASN A 552 -7.74 4.82 -6.14
N VAL A 553 -6.50 5.24 -5.92
CA VAL A 553 -5.90 6.42 -6.57
C VAL A 553 -5.96 6.23 -8.09
N GLN A 554 -6.42 7.26 -8.82
CA GLN A 554 -6.52 7.25 -10.28
C GLN A 554 -5.13 7.33 -10.95
N TYR A 555 -4.36 6.26 -10.89
CA TYR A 555 -2.99 6.18 -11.42
C TYR A 555 -2.90 6.53 -12.89
N SER A 556 -3.94 6.24 -13.66
CA SER A 556 -4.02 6.63 -15.07
C SER A 556 -3.90 8.14 -15.29
N MET A 557 -4.53 8.95 -14.43
CA MET A 557 -4.39 10.42 -14.51
C MET A 557 -3.00 10.90 -14.10
N LEU A 558 -2.37 10.27 -13.11
CA LEU A 558 -1.00 10.63 -12.71
C LEU A 558 0.03 10.23 -13.78
N SER A 559 -0.20 9.09 -14.44
CA SER A 559 0.68 8.56 -15.48
C SER A 559 0.71 9.44 -16.73
N ASP A 560 -0.32 10.27 -16.96
CA ASP A 560 -0.34 11.23 -18.07
C ASP A 560 0.89 12.16 -18.04
N TYR A 561 1.46 12.45 -16.86
CA TYR A 561 2.71 13.24 -16.74
C TYR A 561 3.90 12.64 -17.50
N PHE A 562 3.98 11.31 -17.58
CA PHE A 562 5.01 10.59 -18.32
C PHE A 562 4.53 10.23 -19.73
N TYR A 563 3.27 9.79 -19.85
CA TYR A 563 2.65 9.37 -21.10
C TYR A 563 2.82 10.40 -22.20
N VAL A 564 2.55 11.68 -21.92
CA VAL A 564 2.63 12.76 -22.92
C VAL A 564 4.02 12.97 -23.52
N TRP A 565 5.08 12.59 -22.81
CA TRP A 565 6.45 12.59 -23.37
C TRP A 565 6.74 11.33 -24.17
N LEU A 566 6.25 10.18 -23.69
CA LEU A 566 6.41 8.89 -24.34
C LEU A 566 5.64 8.85 -25.66
N SER A 567 4.42 9.38 -25.72
CA SER A 567 3.57 9.40 -26.90
C SER A 567 4.23 10.10 -28.08
N GLU A 568 4.86 11.26 -27.84
CA GLU A 568 5.59 12.03 -28.86
C GLU A 568 6.72 11.25 -29.56
N CYS A 569 7.24 10.20 -28.93
CA CYS A 569 8.21 9.30 -29.55
C CYS A 569 7.53 8.05 -30.13
N LEU A 570 6.65 7.43 -29.34
CA LEU A 570 6.24 6.04 -29.53
C LEU A 570 4.96 5.88 -30.37
N GLU A 571 4.20 6.94 -30.62
CA GLU A 571 2.90 6.86 -31.31
C GLU A 571 2.97 6.24 -32.72
N GLU A 572 4.08 6.39 -33.44
CA GLU A 572 4.24 5.83 -34.79
C GLU A 572 4.45 4.31 -34.78
N GLU A 573 5.05 3.77 -33.70
CA GLU A 573 5.42 2.35 -33.58
C GLU A 573 4.43 1.56 -32.71
N TYR A 574 3.78 2.23 -31.76
CA TYR A 574 2.94 1.62 -30.73
C TYR A 574 1.57 2.29 -30.66
N LYS A 575 0.53 1.53 -31.02
CA LYS A 575 -0.87 2.02 -31.04
C LYS A 575 -1.37 2.45 -29.68
N GLU A 576 -0.80 1.88 -28.63
CA GLU A 576 -1.03 2.18 -27.23
C GLU A 576 -0.70 3.64 -26.89
N PHE A 577 0.20 4.26 -27.67
CA PHE A 577 0.66 5.63 -27.52
C PHE A 577 0.05 6.59 -28.56
N GLU A 578 -0.81 6.13 -29.48
CA GLU A 578 -1.56 6.99 -30.42
C GLU A 578 -2.59 7.93 -29.76
N PRO A 579 -3.31 7.55 -28.67
CA PRO A 579 -4.23 8.47 -28.02
C PRO A 579 -3.53 9.71 -27.45
N ASP A 580 -4.23 10.86 -27.43
CA ASP A 580 -3.68 12.10 -26.83
C ASP A 580 -3.33 11.91 -25.34
N LEU A 581 -4.05 11.06 -24.61
CA LEU A 581 -3.86 10.76 -23.19
C LEU A 581 -4.19 9.30 -22.90
N VAL A 582 -3.76 8.80 -21.73
CA VAL A 582 -4.05 7.42 -21.32
C VAL A 582 -5.56 7.14 -21.37
N PRO A 583 -6.02 6.10 -22.09
CA PRO A 583 -7.43 5.74 -22.16
C PRO A 583 -8.00 5.35 -20.80
N LYS A 584 -9.00 6.09 -20.32
CA LYS A 584 -9.61 5.87 -18.99
C LYS A 584 -10.94 5.13 -19.04
N ALA A 585 -11.56 4.97 -20.22
CA ALA A 585 -12.94 4.47 -20.34
C ALA A 585 -13.14 3.05 -19.76
N ARG A 586 -12.17 2.15 -19.98
CA ARG A 586 -12.21 0.74 -19.55
C ARG A 586 -11.50 0.46 -18.23
N GLU A 587 -10.96 1.48 -17.58
CA GLU A 587 -10.29 1.34 -16.29
C GLU A 587 -11.30 0.89 -15.22
N ILE A 588 -10.98 -0.18 -14.49
CA ILE A 588 -11.84 -0.73 -13.43
C ILE A 588 -11.56 0.05 -12.14
N VAL A 589 -12.15 1.25 -12.04
CA VAL A 589 -12.07 2.15 -10.87
C VAL A 589 -13.45 2.71 -10.58
N ALA A 590 -13.79 2.89 -9.30
CA ALA A 590 -15.02 3.59 -8.94
C ALA A 590 -14.87 5.09 -9.23
N ASN A 591 -15.79 5.65 -10.02
CA ASN A 591 -15.85 7.07 -10.32
C ASN A 591 -17.29 7.46 -10.67
N LYS A 592 -18.01 8.00 -9.69
CA LYS A 592 -19.42 8.39 -9.82
C LYS A 592 -19.63 9.44 -10.93
N ASN A 593 -18.69 10.36 -11.12
CA ASN A 593 -18.77 11.40 -12.17
C ASN A 593 -18.53 10.86 -13.58
N ALA A 594 -17.83 9.73 -13.72
CA ALA A 594 -17.63 9.04 -15.00
C ALA A 594 -18.73 7.98 -15.28
N ASN A 595 -19.84 7.98 -14.53
CA ASN A 595 -20.86 6.92 -14.51
C ASN A 595 -20.29 5.51 -14.23
N LYS A 596 -19.14 5.42 -13.53
CA LYS A 596 -18.54 4.17 -13.07
C LYS A 596 -18.91 3.95 -11.60
N GLY A 597 -20.15 3.52 -11.38
CA GLY A 597 -20.60 3.13 -10.05
C GLY A 597 -20.12 1.73 -9.66
N GLU A 598 -20.53 1.28 -8.49
CA GLU A 598 -20.33 -0.07 -7.97
C GLU A 598 -20.73 -1.17 -8.95
N GLU A 599 -21.88 -1.03 -9.61
CA GLU A 599 -22.35 -2.00 -10.62
C GLU A 599 -21.38 -2.14 -11.81
N PHE A 600 -20.79 -1.05 -12.28
CA PHE A 600 -19.77 -1.09 -13.34
C PHE A 600 -18.51 -1.82 -12.86
N PHE A 601 -18.07 -1.53 -11.63
CA PHE A 601 -16.89 -2.14 -11.03
C PHE A 601 -17.09 -3.65 -10.88
N ILE A 602 -18.19 -4.10 -10.25
CA ILE A 602 -18.54 -5.52 -10.08
C ILE A 602 -18.62 -6.21 -11.43
N GLN A 603 -19.36 -5.64 -12.39
CA GLN A 603 -19.54 -6.28 -13.69
C GLN A 603 -18.23 -6.41 -14.47
N SER A 604 -17.38 -5.38 -14.44
CA SER A 604 -16.09 -5.40 -15.13
C SER A 604 -15.14 -6.41 -14.49
N LEU A 605 -15.09 -6.47 -13.16
CA LEU A 605 -14.27 -7.44 -12.44
C LEU A 605 -14.76 -8.88 -12.68
N ALA A 606 -16.07 -9.11 -12.65
CA ALA A 606 -16.68 -10.39 -12.99
C ALA A 606 -16.40 -10.82 -14.44
N ASN A 607 -16.36 -9.88 -15.40
CA ASN A 607 -15.98 -10.19 -16.78
C ASN A 607 -14.53 -10.69 -16.86
N VAL A 608 -13.59 -10.02 -16.15
CA VAL A 608 -12.19 -10.45 -16.09
C VAL A 608 -12.08 -11.81 -15.41
N PHE A 609 -12.73 -12.00 -14.27
CA PHE A 609 -12.73 -13.28 -13.56
C PHE A 609 -13.39 -14.40 -14.39
N SER A 610 -14.38 -14.11 -15.22
CA SER A 610 -14.95 -15.09 -16.14
C SER A 610 -13.94 -15.52 -17.22
N GLU A 611 -13.12 -14.60 -17.73
CA GLU A 611 -12.03 -14.93 -18.64
C GLU A 611 -10.91 -15.71 -17.93
N CYS A 612 -10.54 -15.31 -16.71
CA CYS A 612 -9.66 -16.06 -15.83
C CYS A 612 -10.14 -17.51 -15.67
N HIS A 613 -11.41 -17.69 -15.32
CA HIS A 613 -12.02 -19.01 -15.22
C HIS A 613 -11.97 -19.75 -16.55
N ARG A 614 -12.22 -19.11 -17.70
CA ARG A 614 -12.15 -19.77 -19.01
C ARG A 614 -10.73 -20.29 -19.33
N VAL A 615 -9.70 -19.47 -19.14
CA VAL A 615 -8.33 -19.79 -19.55
C VAL A 615 -7.59 -20.69 -18.57
N LEU A 616 -7.97 -20.69 -17.29
CA LEU A 616 -7.37 -21.55 -16.27
C LEU A 616 -7.64 -23.04 -16.57
N LYS A 617 -6.69 -23.93 -16.30
CA LYS A 617 -6.88 -25.39 -16.39
C LYS A 617 -7.94 -25.88 -15.38
N ALA A 618 -8.39 -27.12 -15.54
CA ALA A 618 -9.45 -27.68 -14.69
C ALA A 618 -8.99 -27.88 -13.23
N ASP A 619 -7.72 -28.20 -13.07
CA ASP A 619 -6.97 -28.37 -11.81
C ASP A 619 -6.12 -27.15 -11.45
N GLY A 620 -6.24 -26.04 -12.20
CA GLY A 620 -5.52 -24.80 -11.95
C GLY A 620 -6.11 -24.01 -10.79
N GLU A 621 -5.29 -23.13 -10.21
CA GLU A 621 -5.65 -22.28 -9.08
C GLU A 621 -5.45 -20.79 -9.39
N MET A 622 -6.28 -19.96 -8.77
CA MET A 622 -6.18 -18.51 -8.78
C MET A 622 -5.88 -18.02 -7.36
N VAL A 623 -4.86 -17.19 -7.22
CA VAL A 623 -4.57 -16.42 -6.00
C VAL A 623 -4.58 -14.94 -6.32
N PHE A 624 -5.15 -14.14 -5.43
CA PHE A 624 -5.02 -12.70 -5.53
C PHE A 624 -4.97 -11.99 -4.18
N THR A 625 -4.31 -10.84 -4.14
CA THR A 625 -4.29 -9.96 -2.96
C THR A 625 -5.49 -9.03 -2.95
N TYR A 626 -6.06 -8.79 -1.76
CA TYR A 626 -7.12 -7.80 -1.57
C TYR A 626 -6.96 -6.97 -0.29
N HIS A 627 -6.80 -5.66 -0.44
CA HIS A 627 -6.76 -4.67 0.64
C HIS A 627 -8.15 -4.45 1.27
N HIS A 628 -8.24 -4.49 2.61
CA HIS A 628 -9.51 -4.37 3.31
C HIS A 628 -9.52 -3.31 4.41
N ASN A 629 -10.46 -2.35 4.31
CA ASN A 629 -10.81 -1.42 5.37
C ASN A 629 -12.31 -1.50 5.81
N GLU A 630 -13.21 -2.15 5.04
CA GLU A 630 -14.66 -2.19 5.32
C GLU A 630 -15.38 -3.46 4.79
N ASN A 631 -16.34 -3.99 5.58
CA ASN A 631 -17.11 -5.22 5.28
C ASN A 631 -17.85 -5.19 3.92
N GLU A 632 -18.26 -4.03 3.41
CA GLU A 632 -18.96 -3.88 2.12
C GLU A 632 -18.06 -4.27 0.92
N ALA A 633 -16.74 -4.20 1.08
CA ALA A 633 -15.79 -4.47 0.01
C ALA A 633 -15.63 -5.98 -0.28
N TRP A 634 -16.00 -6.85 0.68
CA TRP A 634 -15.95 -8.31 0.54
C TRP A 634 -17.10 -8.84 -0.31
N SER A 635 -18.34 -8.41 -0.07
CA SER A 635 -19.51 -8.90 -0.81
C SER A 635 -19.37 -8.70 -2.31
N VAL A 636 -18.85 -7.54 -2.73
CA VAL A 636 -18.57 -7.14 -4.12
C VAL A 636 -17.64 -8.13 -4.84
N ILE A 637 -16.52 -8.50 -4.21
CA ILE A 637 -15.54 -9.42 -4.83
C ILE A 637 -16.01 -10.86 -4.80
N LEU A 638 -16.60 -11.28 -3.69
CA LEU A 638 -17.16 -12.62 -3.55
C LEU A 638 -18.25 -12.86 -4.60
N GLU A 639 -19.13 -11.87 -4.79
CA GLU A 639 -20.14 -11.91 -5.84
C GLU A 639 -19.50 -12.02 -7.23
N ALA A 640 -18.44 -11.25 -7.51
CA ALA A 640 -17.73 -11.33 -8.78
C ALA A 640 -17.09 -12.71 -9.01
N LEU A 641 -16.44 -13.31 -8.01
CA LEU A 641 -15.82 -14.63 -8.09
C LEU A 641 -16.87 -15.73 -8.34
N ILE A 642 -17.90 -15.77 -7.50
CA ILE A 642 -18.94 -16.80 -7.55
C ILE A 642 -19.70 -16.73 -8.89
N LYS A 643 -20.06 -15.51 -9.34
CA LYS A 643 -20.70 -15.32 -10.66
C LYS A 643 -19.82 -15.77 -11.83
N SER A 644 -18.51 -15.73 -11.65
CA SER A 644 -17.53 -16.14 -12.66
C SER A 644 -17.28 -17.66 -12.68
N GLY A 645 -17.87 -18.41 -11.74
CA GLY A 645 -17.74 -19.86 -11.64
C GLY A 645 -16.61 -20.34 -10.74
N PHE A 646 -15.96 -19.44 -10.00
CA PHE A 646 -14.92 -19.81 -9.04
C PHE A 646 -15.51 -20.22 -7.68
N THR A 647 -14.81 -21.13 -7.02
CA THR A 647 -15.01 -21.53 -5.63
C THR A 647 -13.79 -21.07 -4.83
N ILE A 648 -14.02 -20.37 -3.71
CA ILE A 648 -12.95 -19.84 -2.87
C ILE A 648 -12.42 -20.96 -2.01
N THR A 649 -11.14 -21.30 -1.99
CA THR A 649 -10.59 -22.40 -1.17
C THR A 649 -10.04 -21.94 0.18
N GLY A 650 -9.61 -20.69 0.28
CA GLY A 650 -9.10 -20.12 1.53
C GLY A 650 -8.87 -18.62 1.45
N ALA A 651 -8.68 -17.99 2.61
CA ALA A 651 -8.27 -16.60 2.69
C ALA A 651 -7.35 -16.37 3.89
N TYR A 652 -6.22 -15.69 3.70
CA TYR A 652 -5.20 -15.51 4.73
C TYR A 652 -4.74 -14.05 4.79
N PRO A 653 -4.70 -13.43 5.98
CA PRO A 653 -4.19 -12.08 6.14
C PRO A 653 -2.67 -12.04 5.94
N VAL A 654 -2.19 -11.00 5.27
CA VAL A 654 -0.78 -10.71 5.03
C VAL A 654 -0.50 -9.23 5.20
N GLN A 655 0.65 -8.90 5.78
CA GLN A 655 1.07 -7.52 5.96
C GLN A 655 1.90 -7.06 4.77
N SER A 656 1.25 -6.40 3.80
CA SER A 656 1.89 -5.98 2.55
C SER A 656 2.43 -4.55 2.56
N GLU A 657 2.02 -3.70 3.52
CA GLU A 657 2.40 -2.28 3.57
C GLU A 657 2.92 -1.83 4.95
N MET A 658 3.75 -0.78 4.95
CA MET A 658 4.24 -0.18 6.18
C MET A 658 3.13 0.63 6.88
N PRO A 659 2.99 0.52 8.21
CA PRO A 659 2.13 1.41 9.02
C PRO A 659 2.49 2.92 8.96
N ASN A 660 3.56 3.30 8.23
CA ASN A 660 4.15 4.64 8.22
C ASN A 660 4.17 5.29 6.82
N SER A 661 3.27 4.90 5.92
CA SER A 661 3.04 5.69 4.70
C SER A 661 2.58 7.10 5.13
N ALA A 662 3.09 8.16 4.49
CA ALA A 662 2.80 9.55 4.88
C ALA A 662 1.33 9.97 4.65
N HIS A 663 0.48 9.06 4.19
CA HIS A 663 -0.98 9.18 4.16
C HIS A 663 -1.65 8.76 5.48
N ILE A 664 -0.94 8.04 6.36
CA ILE A 664 -1.54 7.23 7.43
C ILE A 664 -1.22 7.77 8.85
N SER A 665 -0.39 8.80 9.01
CA SER A 665 -0.02 9.30 10.35
C SER A 665 -1.17 9.91 11.17
N GLU A 666 -2.39 9.97 10.63
CA GLU A 666 -3.60 10.47 11.31
C GLU A 666 -4.74 9.43 11.40
N LEU A 667 -4.57 8.20 10.88
CA LEU A 667 -5.58 7.14 10.91
C LEU A 667 -5.01 5.91 11.63
N ASP A 668 -5.56 5.64 12.82
CA ASP A 668 -5.08 4.64 13.78
C ASP A 668 -5.56 3.21 13.44
N ASN A 669 -5.45 2.80 12.17
CA ASN A 669 -5.84 1.46 11.70
C ASN A 669 -4.63 0.75 11.07
N ALA A 670 -4.28 -0.43 11.57
CA ALA A 670 -3.38 -1.35 10.88
C ALA A 670 -4.13 -1.93 9.67
N GLU A 671 -3.69 -1.59 8.46
CA GLU A 671 -4.26 -2.11 7.22
C GLU A 671 -3.58 -3.45 6.86
N TYR A 672 -4.37 -4.50 6.66
CA TYR A 672 -3.90 -5.81 6.19
C TYR A 672 -4.39 -6.05 4.76
N ASP A 673 -3.57 -6.69 3.93
CA ASP A 673 -4.03 -7.29 2.69
C ASP A 673 -4.45 -8.74 2.98
N ILE A 674 -5.37 -9.28 2.18
CA ILE A 674 -5.87 -10.64 2.33
C ILE A 674 -5.59 -11.39 1.03
N LEU A 675 -4.87 -12.49 1.12
CA LEU A 675 -4.70 -13.43 0.02
C LEU A 675 -5.94 -14.29 -0.09
N VAL A 676 -6.61 -14.26 -1.24
CA VAL A 676 -7.77 -15.11 -1.53
C VAL A 676 -7.35 -16.15 -2.55
N TYR A 677 -7.66 -17.41 -2.23
CA TYR A 677 -7.43 -18.55 -3.10
C TYR A 677 -8.75 -19.03 -3.69
N ALA A 678 -8.74 -19.38 -4.97
CA ALA A 678 -9.92 -19.87 -5.66
C ALA A 678 -9.55 -20.91 -6.72
N ASN A 679 -10.46 -21.85 -6.97
CA ASN A 679 -10.32 -22.87 -8.00
C ASN A 679 -11.68 -23.16 -8.67
N LYS A 680 -11.74 -24.18 -9.52
CA LYS A 680 -12.94 -24.59 -10.25
C LYS A 680 -13.73 -25.72 -9.59
N GLU A 681 -13.42 -26.08 -8.35
CA GLU A 681 -14.09 -27.18 -7.68
C GLU A 681 -15.53 -26.78 -7.33
N GLN A 682 -16.51 -27.50 -7.85
CA GLN A 682 -17.92 -27.31 -7.49
C GLN A 682 -18.56 -28.65 -7.16
N THR A 683 -19.59 -28.62 -6.30
CA THR A 683 -20.45 -29.78 -6.04
C THR A 683 -21.85 -29.55 -6.58
N ASP A 684 -22.44 -30.60 -7.15
CA ASP A 684 -23.85 -30.61 -7.58
C ASP A 684 -24.81 -30.92 -6.41
N GLU A 685 -24.30 -31.08 -5.20
CA GLU A 685 -25.10 -31.36 -4.00
C GLU A 685 -25.90 -30.13 -3.55
N GLU A 686 -27.16 -30.35 -3.16
CA GLU A 686 -28.01 -29.30 -2.58
C GLU A 686 -27.80 -29.25 -1.06
N THR A 687 -27.78 -28.04 -0.49
CA THR A 687 -27.71 -27.84 0.97
C THR A 687 -28.60 -26.69 1.41
N THR A 688 -28.92 -26.63 2.70
CA THR A 688 -29.64 -25.49 3.30
C THR A 688 -28.69 -24.60 4.10
N LEU A 689 -28.99 -23.30 4.22
CA LEU A 689 -28.21 -22.40 5.10
C LEU A 689 -28.16 -22.91 6.55
N THR A 690 -29.22 -23.57 7.02
CA THR A 690 -29.28 -24.17 8.36
C THR A 690 -28.28 -25.31 8.52
N GLU A 691 -28.23 -26.24 7.56
CA GLU A 691 -27.26 -27.34 7.57
C GLU A 691 -25.83 -26.84 7.40
N LEU A 692 -25.63 -25.87 6.51
CA LEU A 692 -24.34 -25.21 6.30
C LEU A 692 -23.86 -24.59 7.63
N ARG A 693 -24.73 -23.85 8.32
CA ARG A 693 -24.44 -23.23 9.61
C ARG A 693 -24.04 -24.24 10.69
N GLN A 694 -24.79 -25.34 10.82
CA GLN A 694 -24.50 -26.37 11.82
C GLN A 694 -23.14 -27.04 11.57
N ASN A 695 -22.85 -27.40 10.33
CA ASN A 695 -21.58 -28.03 9.97
C ASN A 695 -20.40 -27.07 10.11
N LEU A 696 -20.57 -25.83 9.65
CA LEU A 696 -19.56 -24.77 9.76
C LEU A 696 -19.16 -24.48 11.19
N PHE A 697 -20.12 -24.39 12.11
CA PHE A 697 -19.83 -24.01 13.50
C PHE A 697 -18.79 -24.92 14.16
N PHE A 698 -18.97 -26.25 14.07
CA PHE A 698 -18.04 -27.21 14.68
C PHE A 698 -16.67 -27.20 13.99
N GLU A 699 -16.64 -27.19 12.66
CA GLU A 699 -15.37 -27.18 11.93
C GLU A 699 -14.56 -25.90 12.14
N LEU A 700 -15.23 -24.75 12.28
CA LEU A 700 -14.57 -23.48 12.58
C LEU A 700 -14.04 -23.41 14.00
N GLN A 701 -14.66 -24.09 14.97
CA GLN A 701 -14.11 -24.21 16.32
C GLN A 701 -12.78 -24.97 16.29
N ASP A 702 -12.77 -26.15 15.67
CA ASP A 702 -11.57 -26.97 15.53
C ASP A 702 -10.47 -26.20 14.78
N MET A 703 -10.83 -25.56 13.66
CA MET A 703 -9.90 -24.75 12.86
C MET A 703 -9.38 -23.52 13.63
N ALA A 704 -10.22 -22.86 14.41
CA ALA A 704 -9.79 -21.74 15.23
C ALA A 704 -8.79 -22.15 16.31
N GLU A 705 -8.92 -23.36 16.85
CA GLU A 705 -7.96 -23.93 17.80
C GLU A 705 -6.65 -24.30 17.08
N GLU A 706 -6.74 -24.99 15.93
CA GLU A 706 -5.57 -25.34 15.12
C GLU A 706 -4.76 -24.11 14.67
N GLU A 707 -5.42 -23.06 14.18
CA GLU A 707 -4.73 -21.85 13.70
C GLU A 707 -4.09 -21.07 14.84
N ARG A 708 -4.68 -21.07 16.04
CA ARG A 708 -4.05 -20.51 17.25
C ARG A 708 -2.83 -21.32 17.71
N GLU A 709 -2.84 -22.64 17.51
CA GLU A 709 -1.67 -23.48 17.78
C GLU A 709 -0.56 -23.27 16.73
N ARG A 710 -0.92 -23.07 15.46
CA ARG A 710 0.02 -22.81 14.36
C ARG A 710 0.63 -21.41 14.41
N HIS A 711 -0.12 -20.44 14.93
CA HIS A 711 0.26 -19.03 14.98
C HIS A 711 0.04 -18.45 16.40
N GLU A 712 1.06 -18.59 17.27
CA GLU A 712 0.99 -18.15 18.69
C GLU A 712 0.63 -16.65 18.86
N ASP A 713 0.88 -15.81 17.85
CA ASP A 713 0.67 -14.35 17.88
C ASP A 713 -0.55 -13.86 17.06
N LEU A 714 -1.41 -14.76 16.56
CA LEU A 714 -2.54 -14.39 15.70
C LEU A 714 -3.60 -13.57 16.46
N SER A 715 -3.95 -12.38 15.98
CA SER A 715 -4.98 -11.55 16.63
C SER A 715 -6.39 -12.11 16.40
N LYS A 716 -7.36 -11.71 17.23
CA LYS A 716 -8.77 -12.09 17.01
C LYS A 716 -9.31 -11.62 15.66
N ALA A 717 -8.86 -10.46 15.19
CA ALA A 717 -9.27 -9.91 13.91
C ALA A 717 -8.73 -10.75 12.75
N ASP A 718 -7.44 -11.12 12.80
CA ASP A 718 -6.78 -11.95 11.80
C ASP A 718 -7.41 -13.35 11.74
N LEU A 719 -7.69 -13.93 12.90
CA LEU A 719 -8.40 -15.20 12.98
C LEU A 719 -9.81 -15.09 12.39
N GLY A 720 -10.53 -14.00 12.63
CA GLY A 720 -11.85 -13.77 12.03
C GLY A 720 -11.81 -13.72 10.50
N VAL A 721 -10.76 -13.12 9.92
CA VAL A 721 -10.54 -13.11 8.47
C VAL A 721 -10.33 -14.53 7.92
N ILE A 722 -9.48 -15.32 8.57
CA ILE A 722 -9.19 -16.71 8.15
C ILE A 722 -10.47 -17.55 8.21
N LEU A 723 -11.21 -17.48 9.32
CA LEU A 723 -12.48 -18.19 9.50
C LEU A 723 -13.52 -17.75 8.47
N ARG A 724 -13.58 -16.45 8.12
CA ARG A 724 -14.44 -15.94 7.04
C ARG A 724 -14.08 -16.54 5.70
N GLY A 725 -12.79 -16.64 5.36
CA GLY A 725 -12.32 -17.35 4.17
C GLY A 725 -12.83 -18.77 4.08
N LYS A 726 -12.74 -19.53 5.19
CA LYS A 726 -13.22 -20.92 5.25
C LYS A 726 -14.75 -21.02 5.12
N CYS A 727 -15.48 -20.11 5.78
CA CYS A 727 -16.92 -20.03 5.63
C CYS A 727 -17.34 -19.79 4.17
N MET A 728 -16.63 -18.90 3.49
CA MET A 728 -16.85 -18.60 2.08
C MET A 728 -16.51 -19.78 1.19
N TYR A 729 -15.53 -20.63 1.54
CA TYR A 729 -15.28 -21.88 0.82
C TYR A 729 -16.50 -22.79 0.84
N TYR A 730 -17.05 -23.06 2.03
CA TYR A 730 -18.22 -23.90 2.13
C TYR A 730 -19.40 -23.33 1.33
N TYR A 731 -19.70 -22.05 1.49
CA TYR A 731 -20.81 -21.45 0.75
C TYR A 731 -20.59 -21.49 -0.78
N SER A 732 -19.43 -21.03 -1.26
CA SER A 732 -19.14 -20.95 -2.70
C SER A 732 -19.10 -22.31 -3.39
N ARG A 733 -18.69 -23.37 -2.67
CA ARG A 733 -18.66 -24.75 -3.18
C ARG A 733 -20.05 -25.28 -3.55
N TYR A 734 -21.05 -24.99 -2.73
CA TYR A 734 -22.45 -25.42 -2.95
C TYR A 734 -23.26 -24.42 -3.78
N TYR A 735 -22.74 -23.22 -4.07
CA TYR A 735 -23.44 -22.24 -4.89
C TYR A 735 -23.64 -22.74 -6.33
N PRO A 736 -24.81 -22.54 -6.98
CA PRO A 736 -26.00 -21.81 -6.52
C PRO A 736 -27.00 -22.66 -5.70
N ASN A 737 -26.69 -23.91 -5.38
CA ASN A 737 -27.58 -24.90 -4.77
C ASN A 737 -27.71 -24.77 -3.24
N VAL A 738 -27.67 -23.55 -2.71
CA VAL A 738 -27.86 -23.24 -1.29
C VAL A 738 -29.26 -22.64 -1.11
N TYR A 739 -30.07 -23.21 -0.21
CA TYR A 739 -31.46 -22.80 -0.02
C TYR A 739 -31.77 -22.32 1.41
N SER A 740 -32.65 -21.33 1.53
CA SER A 740 -33.20 -20.80 2.77
C SER A 740 -34.72 -20.67 2.63
N GLU A 741 -35.47 -21.23 3.58
CA GLU A 741 -36.95 -21.24 3.56
C GLU A 741 -37.60 -21.75 2.24
N GLY A 742 -36.87 -22.55 1.45
CA GLY A 742 -37.32 -23.08 0.15
C GLY A 742 -37.06 -22.17 -1.05
N GLU A 743 -36.40 -21.03 -0.86
CA GLU A 743 -35.87 -20.16 -1.92
C GLU A 743 -34.35 -20.25 -1.97
N GLN A 744 -33.74 -19.90 -3.11
CA GLN A 744 -32.29 -19.87 -3.23
C GLN A 744 -31.72 -18.76 -2.35
N ALA A 745 -30.78 -19.11 -1.46
CA ALA A 745 -30.15 -18.17 -0.55
C ALA A 745 -29.30 -17.15 -1.33
N GLY A 746 -29.50 -15.86 -1.03
CA GLY A 746 -28.65 -14.79 -1.56
C GLY A 746 -27.25 -14.79 -0.94
N ILE A 747 -26.31 -14.11 -1.60
CA ILE A 747 -24.93 -13.96 -1.08
C ILE A 747 -24.94 -13.17 0.23
N ASP A 748 -25.76 -12.10 0.31
CA ASP A 748 -25.87 -11.28 1.53
C ASP A 748 -26.38 -12.08 2.73
N GLU A 749 -27.40 -12.92 2.53
CA GLU A 749 -27.97 -13.78 3.58
C GLU A 749 -26.94 -14.82 4.07
N ALA A 750 -26.13 -15.35 3.16
CA ALA A 750 -25.04 -16.26 3.49
C ALA A 750 -23.93 -15.55 4.28
N LEU A 751 -23.57 -14.33 3.89
CA LEU A 751 -22.56 -13.52 4.59
C LEU A 751 -23.00 -13.19 6.02
N GLU A 752 -24.24 -12.76 6.22
CA GLU A 752 -24.81 -12.51 7.56
C GLU A 752 -24.78 -13.77 8.43
N THR A 753 -25.12 -14.93 7.84
CA THR A 753 -25.06 -16.22 8.52
C THR A 753 -23.63 -16.55 8.96
N VAL A 754 -22.66 -16.34 8.07
CA VAL A 754 -21.23 -16.59 8.32
C VAL A 754 -20.68 -15.67 9.41
N ASP A 755 -20.99 -14.39 9.35
CA ASP A 755 -20.54 -13.42 10.36
C ASP A 755 -21.08 -13.78 11.75
N SER A 756 -22.34 -14.22 11.83
CA SER A 756 -22.92 -14.72 13.08
C SER A 756 -22.17 -15.93 13.62
N ILE A 757 -21.76 -16.87 12.77
CA ILE A 757 -21.01 -18.07 13.20
C ILE A 757 -19.61 -17.68 13.70
N ILE A 758 -18.92 -16.78 12.99
CA ILE A 758 -17.57 -16.33 13.36
C ILE A 758 -17.60 -15.59 14.69
N GLU A 759 -18.57 -14.68 14.89
CA GLU A 759 -18.78 -14.03 16.18
C GLU A 759 -18.98 -15.08 17.29
N GLN A 760 -19.80 -16.11 17.04
CA GLN A 760 -20.02 -17.17 18.02
C GLN A 760 -18.73 -17.94 18.37
N VAL A 761 -17.91 -18.29 17.37
CA VAL A 761 -16.63 -19.01 17.56
C VAL A 761 -15.58 -18.14 18.26
N LEU A 762 -15.50 -16.85 17.93
CA LEU A 762 -14.48 -15.94 18.47
C LEU A 762 -14.82 -15.36 19.86
N GLU A 763 -16.12 -15.22 20.15
CA GLU A 763 -16.63 -14.65 21.40
C GLU A 763 -17.11 -15.72 22.39
N GLY A 764 -17.28 -16.97 21.95
CA GLY A 764 -17.70 -18.08 22.80
C GLY A 764 -19.17 -17.96 23.26
N SER A 765 -20.03 -17.35 22.44
CA SER A 765 -21.47 -17.33 22.66
C SER A 765 -22.10 -18.65 22.21
N VAL A 766 -23.07 -19.13 22.98
CA VAL A 766 -23.75 -20.40 22.74
C VAL A 766 -24.95 -20.21 21.80
N ASN A 767 -25.22 -21.22 20.98
CA ASN A 767 -26.36 -21.21 20.06
C ASN A 767 -27.66 -21.53 20.80
N LEU A 768 -28.17 -20.56 21.57
CA LEU A 768 -29.44 -20.64 22.28
C LEU A 768 -30.43 -19.62 21.72
N PRO A 769 -31.75 -19.89 21.80
CA PRO A 769 -32.78 -18.93 21.39
C PRO A 769 -32.62 -17.58 22.06
N ALA A 770 -32.86 -16.50 21.31
CA ALA A 770 -32.75 -15.12 21.83
C ALA A 770 -33.72 -14.78 22.97
N SER A 771 -34.70 -15.66 23.23
CA SER A 771 -35.64 -15.58 24.35
C SER A 771 -35.05 -16.06 25.67
N ILE A 772 -33.95 -16.83 25.65
CA ILE A 772 -33.24 -17.27 26.86
C ILE A 772 -32.58 -16.09 27.54
N ASP A 773 -32.75 -15.98 28.85
CA ASP A 773 -32.17 -14.88 29.60
C ASP A 773 -30.63 -14.87 29.53
N ALA A 774 -30.03 -13.67 29.48
CA ALA A 774 -28.60 -13.49 29.28
C ALA A 774 -27.73 -14.15 30.38
N ILE A 775 -28.25 -14.33 31.60
CA ILE A 775 -27.51 -14.99 32.69
C ILE A 775 -27.49 -16.50 32.46
N SER A 776 -28.62 -17.09 32.05
CA SER A 776 -28.72 -18.50 31.66
C SER A 776 -27.81 -18.82 30.47
N GLU A 777 -27.82 -17.96 29.44
CA GLU A 777 -26.94 -18.11 28.27
C GLU A 777 -25.46 -18.03 28.66
N ALA A 778 -25.10 -17.05 29.49
CA ALA A 778 -23.73 -16.89 29.98
C ALA A 778 -23.27 -18.08 30.83
N TYR A 779 -24.15 -18.64 31.66
CA TYR A 779 -23.85 -19.83 32.45
C TYR A 779 -23.71 -21.08 31.57
N ALA A 780 -24.60 -21.30 30.61
CA ALA A 780 -24.50 -22.41 29.68
C ALA A 780 -23.15 -22.39 28.92
N ALA A 781 -22.76 -21.22 28.44
CA ALA A 781 -21.46 -21.01 27.81
C ALA A 781 -20.28 -21.30 28.75
N PHE A 782 -20.41 -20.90 30.03
CA PHE A 782 -19.40 -21.18 31.04
C PHE A 782 -19.33 -22.67 31.42
N VAL A 783 -20.44 -23.40 31.40
CA VAL A 783 -20.47 -24.86 31.61
C VAL A 783 -19.73 -25.57 30.49
N GLN A 784 -19.97 -25.18 29.23
CA GLN A 784 -19.28 -25.76 28.06
C GLN A 784 -17.77 -25.52 28.08
N ARG A 785 -17.34 -24.30 28.45
CA ARG A 785 -15.90 -23.96 28.55
C ARG A 785 -15.20 -24.61 29.74
N GLY A 786 -15.93 -24.85 30.83
CA GLY A 786 -15.38 -25.39 32.07
C GLY A 786 -14.65 -24.35 32.94
N PRO A 787 -13.89 -24.80 33.96
CA PRO A 787 -13.31 -23.91 34.96
C PRO A 787 -12.26 -22.94 34.41
N GLU A 788 -12.41 -21.64 34.69
CA GLU A 788 -11.50 -20.59 34.21
C GLU A 788 -11.19 -19.52 35.29
N GLY A 789 -10.24 -18.61 35.01
CA GLY A 789 -9.89 -17.53 35.94
C GLY A 789 -10.95 -16.42 36.00
N TYR A 790 -11.08 -15.71 37.15
CA TYR A 790 -12.05 -14.62 37.29
C TYR A 790 -11.92 -13.54 36.20
N ASP A 791 -10.68 -13.16 35.85
CA ASP A 791 -10.47 -12.07 34.89
C ASP A 791 -10.87 -12.48 33.47
N ASP A 792 -10.76 -13.77 33.13
CA ASP A 792 -11.14 -14.31 31.82
C ASP A 792 -12.66 -14.49 31.73
N LEU A 793 -13.28 -15.07 32.76
CA LEU A 793 -14.75 -15.14 32.89
C LEU A 793 -15.37 -13.73 32.86
N ASN A 794 -14.78 -12.76 33.58
CA ASN A 794 -15.31 -11.40 33.62
C ASN A 794 -15.21 -10.68 32.27
N LYS A 795 -14.15 -10.91 31.49
CA LYS A 795 -14.03 -10.34 30.13
C LYS A 795 -15.13 -10.85 29.20
N GLN A 796 -15.45 -12.15 29.27
CA GLN A 796 -16.51 -12.74 28.46
C GLN A 796 -17.90 -12.23 28.87
N LEU A 797 -18.16 -12.13 30.17
CA LEU A 797 -19.43 -11.62 30.69
C LEU A 797 -19.67 -10.14 30.30
N LEU A 798 -18.62 -9.33 30.26
CA LEU A 798 -18.72 -7.91 29.87
C LEU A 798 -19.26 -7.72 28.45
N ALA A 799 -18.98 -8.65 27.53
CA ALA A 799 -19.54 -8.62 26.17
C ALA A 799 -21.08 -8.72 26.18
N LYS A 800 -21.64 -9.40 27.18
CA LYS A 800 -23.09 -9.55 27.41
C LYS A 800 -23.65 -8.55 28.43
N ASN A 801 -22.89 -7.50 28.76
CA ASN A 801 -23.25 -6.50 29.78
C ASN A 801 -23.46 -7.10 31.19
N LEU A 802 -22.78 -8.21 31.49
CA LEU A 802 -22.78 -8.92 32.77
C LEU A 802 -21.39 -8.87 33.43
N ASN A 803 -21.35 -9.16 34.73
CA ASN A 803 -20.14 -9.30 35.53
C ASN A 803 -20.17 -10.64 36.28
N VAL A 804 -19.01 -11.11 36.75
CA VAL A 804 -18.92 -12.36 37.55
C VAL A 804 -19.83 -12.31 38.79
N SER A 805 -20.05 -11.11 39.36
CA SER A 805 -20.97 -10.94 40.49
C SER A 805 -22.39 -11.37 40.18
N ASP A 806 -22.85 -11.20 38.94
CA ASP A 806 -24.22 -11.52 38.53
C ASP A 806 -24.45 -13.05 38.59
N LEU A 807 -23.43 -13.84 38.22
CA LEU A 807 -23.44 -15.29 38.37
C LEU A 807 -23.25 -15.72 39.83
N GLU A 808 -22.44 -15.00 40.63
CA GLU A 808 -22.22 -15.30 42.06
C GLU A 808 -23.48 -15.07 42.90
N ASP A 809 -24.23 -14.02 42.59
CA ASP A 809 -25.50 -13.67 43.22
C ASP A 809 -26.53 -14.78 42.96
N GLU A 810 -26.51 -15.36 41.76
CA GLU A 810 -27.41 -16.43 41.34
C GLU A 810 -26.91 -17.84 41.67
N LYS A 811 -25.79 -17.97 42.39
CA LYS A 811 -25.17 -19.25 42.76
C LYS A 811 -24.85 -20.14 41.57
N LEU A 812 -24.53 -19.54 40.43
CA LEU A 812 -24.16 -20.23 39.19
C LEU A 812 -22.65 -20.52 39.12
N VAL A 813 -21.84 -19.81 39.92
CA VAL A 813 -20.39 -19.98 39.96
C VAL A 813 -19.87 -20.16 41.39
N LYS A 814 -18.88 -21.03 41.57
CA LYS A 814 -18.15 -21.27 42.83
C LYS A 814 -16.63 -21.18 42.62
N GLY A 815 -15.88 -21.27 43.72
CA GLY A 815 -14.41 -21.31 43.68
C GLY A 815 -13.70 -19.95 43.87
N PRO A 816 -12.39 -19.99 44.16
CA PRO A 816 -11.56 -18.80 44.39
C PRO A 816 -11.32 -18.00 43.10
N ARG A 817 -10.87 -16.74 43.21
CA ARG A 817 -10.64 -15.85 42.05
C ARG A 817 -9.75 -16.46 40.95
N LYS A 818 -8.79 -17.33 41.32
CA LYS A 818 -7.88 -17.98 40.38
C LYS A 818 -8.50 -19.13 39.58
N LEU A 819 -9.62 -19.66 40.05
CA LEU A 819 -10.29 -20.81 39.44
C LEU A 819 -11.78 -20.78 39.83
N LYS A 820 -12.59 -20.26 38.92
CA LYS A 820 -14.03 -20.27 38.99
C LYS A 820 -14.56 -21.54 38.33
N GLU A 821 -15.55 -22.16 38.95
CA GLU A 821 -16.18 -23.40 38.48
C GLU A 821 -17.69 -23.21 38.36
N PRO A 822 -18.35 -23.78 37.33
CA PRO A 822 -19.81 -23.81 37.25
C PRO A 822 -20.39 -24.65 38.40
N VAL A 823 -21.51 -24.20 38.97
CA VAL A 823 -22.19 -24.93 40.05
C VAL A 823 -23.23 -25.88 39.43
N PRO A 824 -23.14 -27.21 39.64
CA PRO A 824 -24.07 -28.18 39.06
C PRO A 824 -25.47 -28.11 39.69
N ALA A 825 -26.47 -28.70 39.02
CA ALA A 825 -27.88 -28.67 39.42
C ALA A 825 -28.15 -29.21 40.83
N ASP A 826 -27.46 -30.27 41.24
CA ASP A 826 -27.61 -30.90 42.55
C ASP A 826 -27.17 -29.99 43.72
N GLU A 827 -26.19 -29.13 43.49
CA GLU A 827 -25.75 -28.11 44.45
C GLU A 827 -26.67 -26.87 44.50
N ARG A 828 -27.44 -26.61 43.43
CA ARG A 828 -28.31 -25.43 43.32
C ARG A 828 -29.76 -25.67 43.78
N VAL A 829 -30.19 -26.91 43.99
CA VAL A 829 -31.59 -27.23 44.30
C VAL A 829 -32.17 -26.39 45.46
N HIS A 830 -31.46 -26.26 46.59
CA HIS A 830 -31.99 -25.48 47.74
C HIS A 830 -32.09 -23.98 47.45
N HIS A 831 -31.23 -23.45 46.57
CA HIS A 831 -31.33 -22.06 46.11
C HIS A 831 -32.59 -21.87 45.26
N ILE A 832 -32.83 -22.79 44.33
CA ILE A 832 -34.01 -22.76 43.44
C ILE A 832 -35.31 -22.99 44.24
N GLU A 833 -35.35 -23.95 45.16
CA GLU A 833 -36.49 -24.16 46.08
C GLU A 833 -36.74 -22.94 46.97
N GLY A 834 -35.68 -22.24 47.38
CA GLY A 834 -35.78 -20.99 48.13
C GLY A 834 -36.48 -19.88 47.33
N LYS A 835 -36.21 -19.78 46.03
CA LYS A 835 -36.91 -18.86 45.12
C LYS A 835 -38.38 -19.26 44.94
N LEU A 836 -38.66 -20.54 44.74
CA LEU A 836 -40.02 -21.07 44.57
C LEU A 836 -40.91 -20.85 45.80
N ASN A 837 -40.38 -21.05 47.01
CA ASN A 837 -41.13 -20.89 48.26
C ASN A 837 -41.28 -19.44 48.74
N GLY A 838 -40.53 -18.51 48.12
CA GLY A 838 -40.35 -17.14 48.58
C GLY A 838 -41.44 -16.14 48.19
N ASN A 839 -42.70 -16.53 47.98
CA ASN A 839 -43.78 -15.60 47.55
C ASN A 839 -43.40 -14.75 46.30
N ILE A 840 -42.51 -15.29 45.47
CA ILE A 840 -42.05 -14.73 44.20
C ILE A 840 -42.80 -15.51 43.11
N THR A 841 -43.42 -14.81 42.16
CA THR A 841 -44.12 -15.41 41.02
C THR A 841 -43.14 -16.17 40.11
N SER A 842 -43.62 -17.21 39.39
CA SER A 842 -42.77 -18.01 38.48
C SER A 842 -42.03 -17.19 37.41
N ASP A 843 -42.51 -15.99 37.10
CA ASP A 843 -41.88 -14.98 36.22
C ASP A 843 -40.50 -14.45 36.66
N ARG A 844 -39.92 -14.93 37.77
CA ARG A 844 -38.61 -14.47 38.28
C ARG A 844 -37.54 -15.55 38.36
N LEU A 845 -37.84 -16.78 37.93
CA LEU A 845 -36.84 -17.82 37.75
C LEU A 845 -36.08 -17.57 36.45
N LEU A 846 -34.75 -17.78 36.48
CA LEU A 846 -33.96 -17.85 35.26
C LEU A 846 -34.34 -19.11 34.48
N ASP A 847 -34.11 -19.13 33.18
CA ASP A 847 -34.41 -20.30 32.35
C ASP A 847 -33.57 -21.51 32.79
N ILE A 848 -32.31 -21.30 33.20
CA ILE A 848 -31.48 -22.35 33.77
C ILE A 848 -31.98 -22.86 35.14
N ASP A 849 -32.67 -22.04 35.93
CA ASP A 849 -33.26 -22.49 37.20
C ASP A 849 -34.38 -23.51 36.93
N LYS A 850 -35.18 -23.28 35.89
CA LYS A 850 -36.27 -24.18 35.49
C LYS A 850 -35.70 -25.51 35.00
N VAL A 851 -34.70 -25.48 34.12
CA VAL A 851 -34.03 -26.68 33.58
C VAL A 851 -33.40 -27.51 34.71
N GLN A 852 -32.63 -26.89 35.59
CA GLN A 852 -31.94 -27.61 36.67
C GLN A 852 -32.90 -28.15 37.74
N TYR A 853 -34.02 -27.46 37.99
CA TYR A 853 -35.04 -27.98 38.91
C TYR A 853 -35.80 -29.17 38.34
N LEU A 854 -36.18 -29.11 37.06
CA LEU A 854 -36.79 -30.24 36.36
C LEU A 854 -35.85 -31.45 36.35
N TYR A 855 -34.58 -31.24 36.02
CA TYR A 855 -33.52 -32.24 36.13
C TYR A 855 -33.46 -32.85 37.53
N HIS A 856 -33.46 -32.02 38.59
CA HIS A 856 -33.42 -32.51 39.97
C HIS A 856 -34.62 -33.38 40.33
N LEU A 857 -35.83 -32.94 40.00
CA LEU A 857 -37.05 -33.69 40.24
C LEU A 857 -37.03 -35.04 39.52
N TYR A 858 -36.54 -35.05 38.27
CA TYR A 858 -36.37 -36.26 37.48
C TYR A 858 -35.38 -37.25 38.11
N VAL A 859 -34.18 -36.78 38.50
CA VAL A 859 -33.14 -37.63 39.11
C VAL A 859 -33.55 -38.15 40.50
N THR A 860 -34.47 -37.48 41.19
CA THR A 860 -34.94 -37.87 42.53
C THR A 860 -36.28 -38.61 42.54
N ASP A 861 -36.78 -39.06 41.39
CA ASP A 861 -38.08 -39.74 41.23
C ASP A 861 -39.26 -38.92 41.83
N GLN A 862 -39.19 -37.60 41.76
CA GLN A 862 -40.25 -36.69 42.18
C GLN A 862 -41.15 -36.32 40.98
N ASN A 863 -42.38 -35.85 41.28
CA ASN A 863 -43.34 -35.53 40.24
C ASN A 863 -42.95 -34.23 39.50
N THR A 864 -42.58 -34.33 38.22
CA THR A 864 -42.26 -33.19 37.34
C THR A 864 -43.48 -32.66 36.58
N ALA A 865 -44.62 -33.36 36.57
CA ALA A 865 -45.75 -33.07 35.67
C ALA A 865 -46.36 -31.68 35.88
N GLU A 866 -46.44 -31.21 37.12
CA GLU A 866 -46.95 -29.87 37.45
C GLU A 866 -46.05 -28.79 36.81
N TYR A 867 -44.73 -28.89 37.01
CA TYR A 867 -43.75 -27.93 36.52
C TYR A 867 -43.54 -28.02 35.00
N LEU A 868 -43.52 -29.24 34.43
CA LEU A 868 -43.47 -29.45 32.99
C LEU A 868 -44.68 -28.82 32.30
N SER A 869 -45.88 -28.92 32.90
CA SER A 869 -47.08 -28.30 32.31
C SER A 869 -47.02 -26.77 32.28
N GLU A 870 -46.26 -26.16 33.20
CA GLU A 870 -46.14 -24.71 33.31
C GLU A 870 -44.97 -24.14 32.50
N TRP A 871 -43.83 -24.83 32.46
CA TRP A 871 -42.57 -24.27 31.93
C TRP A 871 -42.15 -24.81 30.57
N LYS A 872 -42.66 -25.96 30.13
CA LYS A 872 -42.23 -26.58 28.87
C LYS A 872 -42.47 -25.66 27.67
N SER A 873 -41.41 -25.36 26.93
CA SER A 873 -41.39 -24.55 25.70
C SER A 873 -40.25 -25.03 24.80
N SER A 874 -40.31 -24.74 23.50
CA SER A 874 -39.23 -25.05 22.55
C SER A 874 -37.89 -24.51 23.02
N ASP A 875 -37.89 -23.30 23.57
CA ASP A 875 -36.65 -22.62 23.91
C ASP A 875 -35.99 -23.24 25.15
N LEU A 876 -36.80 -23.70 26.11
CA LEU A 876 -36.31 -24.46 27.27
C LEU A 876 -35.90 -25.90 26.91
N GLU A 877 -36.49 -26.49 25.86
CA GLU A 877 -36.06 -27.78 25.30
C GLU A 877 -34.65 -27.63 24.71
N GLU A 878 -34.41 -26.62 23.88
CA GLU A 878 -33.08 -26.34 23.32
C GLU A 878 -32.03 -26.03 24.39
N LEU A 879 -32.39 -25.28 25.44
CA LEU A 879 -31.47 -25.06 26.58
C LEU A 879 -31.16 -26.37 27.33
N ALA A 880 -32.12 -27.28 27.47
CA ALA A 880 -31.92 -28.55 28.15
C ALA A 880 -31.08 -29.53 27.31
N GLU A 881 -31.30 -29.57 26.00
CA GLU A 881 -30.46 -30.31 25.03
C GLU A 881 -29.01 -29.81 25.09
N PHE A 882 -28.81 -28.48 25.01
CA PHE A 882 -27.48 -27.88 25.13
C PHE A 882 -26.80 -28.27 26.46
N MET A 883 -27.54 -28.24 27.57
CA MET A 883 -26.99 -28.62 28.88
C MET A 883 -26.68 -30.11 28.98
N ALA A 884 -27.43 -30.98 28.29
CA ALA A 884 -27.12 -32.41 28.19
C ALA A 884 -25.77 -32.61 27.51
N ASP A 885 -25.56 -31.97 26.36
CA ASP A 885 -24.31 -32.02 25.60
C ASP A 885 -23.12 -31.44 26.38
N ALA A 886 -23.30 -30.25 26.96
CA ALA A 886 -22.24 -29.56 27.69
C ALA A 886 -21.82 -30.28 28.98
N THR A 887 -22.66 -31.15 29.54
CA THR A 887 -22.37 -31.90 30.77
C THR A 887 -22.18 -33.41 30.59
N ASP A 888 -22.36 -33.93 29.37
CA ASP A 888 -22.40 -35.37 29.07
C ASP A 888 -23.46 -36.10 29.94
N ASP A 889 -24.65 -35.49 30.05
CA ASP A 889 -25.74 -35.96 30.91
C ASP A 889 -27.13 -35.86 30.25
N ASP A 890 -27.49 -36.91 29.51
CA ASP A 890 -28.77 -37.09 28.79
C ASP A 890 -30.04 -36.89 29.65
N ARG A 891 -29.90 -36.84 30.98
CA ARG A 891 -31.05 -36.64 31.88
C ARG A 891 -31.64 -35.23 31.78
N TYR A 892 -30.86 -34.23 31.34
CA TYR A 892 -31.36 -32.89 31.03
C TYR A 892 -32.34 -32.91 29.85
N GLU A 893 -32.01 -33.64 28.79
CA GLU A 893 -32.89 -33.85 27.64
C GLU A 893 -34.08 -34.76 28.00
N SER A 894 -33.80 -35.89 28.67
CA SER A 894 -34.81 -36.91 29.00
C SER A 894 -36.01 -36.37 29.79
N VAL A 895 -35.80 -35.39 30.69
CA VAL A 895 -36.91 -34.80 31.46
C VAL A 895 -37.84 -33.96 30.58
N MET A 896 -37.30 -33.33 29.53
CA MET A 896 -38.05 -32.49 28.60
C MET A 896 -38.84 -33.33 27.59
N GLU A 897 -38.35 -34.51 27.21
CA GLU A 897 -39.06 -35.43 26.31
C GLU A 897 -40.31 -36.10 26.93
N MET A 898 -40.46 -36.05 28.25
CA MET A 898 -41.59 -36.69 28.92
C MET A 898 -42.93 -36.07 28.51
N SER A 899 -43.87 -36.91 28.08
CA SER A 899 -45.24 -36.46 27.79
C SER A 899 -46.02 -36.27 29.09
N LEU A 900 -46.90 -35.26 29.15
CA LEU A 900 -47.84 -35.06 30.26
C LEU A 900 -48.75 -36.28 30.50
N SER A 901 -48.86 -37.18 29.52
CA SER A 901 -49.59 -38.46 29.62
C SER A 901 -48.79 -39.63 30.21
N GLN A 902 -47.48 -39.50 30.40
CA GLN A 902 -46.60 -40.52 31.00
C GLN A 902 -46.50 -40.43 32.53
N PHE A 903 -47.24 -39.52 33.16
CA PHE A 903 -47.28 -39.28 34.62
C PHE A 903 -48.59 -39.68 35.29
#